data_AF-A0A2V9KGQ7-F1
#
_entry.id   AF-A0A2V9KGQ7-F1
#
_cell.length_a   1.000
_cell.length_b   1.000
_cell.length_c   1.000
_cell.angle_alpha   90.00
_cell.angle_beta   90.00
_cell.angle_gamma   90.00
#
_symmetry.space_group_name_H-M   'P 1'
#
loop_
_entity.id
_entity.type
_entity.pdbx_description
1 polymer ?
#
loop_
_entity_poly.entity_id
_entity_poly.type
_entity_poly.pdbx_seq_one_letter_code
_entity_poly.pdbx_strand_id
1 'polypeptide(L)'
;MRCKKSVPRAALVALGLAAAALWGRAQQSKTEPESFTFHVQSQLVQIYLTVTEGNRRVTDLKLEDFTAAEDGVPREMDRLDSTTVPLYVALLLDTSESMRDALSVTQEAAIAFVESLAAIDRVVLIPFNSDIRAVAQLTDDRTPIIEAIRDAQARGGTKLYDALLFAMKQLSAKEGRKAIVTFSDGEDTARSSSLNIVLNAAARYGYPIYTIGAGAGLKRDALKRILRQLADINSGKAYLVEDPRDLRPTFQEVASELRSAYVLNYYTSVPYDGRWHDVRLAVSNPKLKIHCRKGFYAKAGGTTSLLTELGETRKGIAAAGASDPLPEEKEAQTAVRELLKPTDASRETELRPLRVPPPPPPRAANEAKGPVFKVESRFVEVPVVLESSSDKEIPALSEKDFRVYEDDALRDIAFFSREAGTAKISQLREKAMQKVNGGQAAGPITLSSDSTELRLARYYLVLDDLMSDIASFLQAKKAAEKIVREYHSPLRPLSLHLTSEGSADIAPDDNLERLLERIRKAMPRSSRELTSNDNIISVYEAYLIERGDSQAAKLAELRYAASIFVQYKNDLGEVDGQTGISPEVIENTVLNNSRQLLSENFGQVSRAIDGLRAVVNAAAADAAGDYPKTVIYISSGFSIGRGSGRADMAVMLENIIAAAKRSKLRFFTIDASGLSPDEPLGIGASGSFLVRNPHLGSVLADHARGWRSDRQSPLSQLAGETGGRFLHSTNDLAMAAGAAMRTAGQLFYLGFLSKQPADGRFHRIRVTTALQSARVHARKGYFAGRQNEPETRADTSASGEDWNTLLERANAARRSGDMKGLAGALEQLVRRFPNQADLWYNLGVAHFNLGNAQRAVDVLQKAFALSPEDRNTGLTLARALIAAGYRGAAGETLEMMARRQPHDVDLLMNLGRVYESDARIQDAYHTYRRILDLGLAPPLDLYVLLTRTSVRLGRKVEAGVFIDDYLSRGGSAEQIEAWRRMLPAQVANHPAGNP
;
A
#
# COMPACT_ATOMS: atom_id res chain seq x y z
N MET A 1 24.00 25.86 -90.23
CA MET A 1 24.17 24.68 -91.10
C MET A 1 23.99 23.40 -90.28
N ARG A 2 23.13 22.48 -90.76
CA ARG A 2 23.06 21.01 -90.46
C ARG A 2 22.82 20.57 -89.00
N CYS A 3 21.62 20.04 -88.68
CA CYS A 3 21.18 18.62 -88.75
C CYS A 3 21.29 17.92 -87.38
N LYS A 4 20.15 17.64 -86.71
CA LYS A 4 19.31 16.43 -86.77
C LYS A 4 19.68 15.42 -85.67
N LYS A 5 18.76 15.14 -84.74
CA LYS A 5 17.99 13.88 -84.68
C LYS A 5 16.92 13.94 -83.58
N SER A 6 15.80 13.32 -83.91
CA SER A 6 14.47 13.33 -83.31
C SER A 6 14.25 12.24 -82.27
N VAL A 7 13.47 12.52 -81.24
CA VAL A 7 12.77 11.57 -80.35
C VAL A 7 11.35 12.13 -80.07
N PRO A 8 10.29 11.31 -79.96
CA PRO A 8 8.95 11.66 -80.41
C PRO A 8 8.04 12.35 -79.36
N ARG A 9 7.02 13.02 -79.90
CA ARG A 9 5.99 13.87 -79.27
C ARG A 9 5.00 13.18 -78.30
N ALA A 10 5.36 12.04 -77.70
CA ALA A 10 4.51 11.32 -76.74
C ALA A 10 4.85 11.59 -75.25
N ALA A 11 5.93 12.33 -74.95
CA ALA A 11 6.31 12.67 -73.57
C ALA A 11 5.89 14.09 -73.12
N LEU A 12 5.25 14.89 -73.98
CA LEU A 12 4.98 16.32 -73.72
C LEU A 12 3.55 16.66 -73.26
N VAL A 13 2.68 15.66 -73.11
CA VAL A 13 1.36 15.83 -72.43
C VAL A 13 1.42 15.31 -70.98
N ALA A 14 2.39 14.46 -70.63
CA ALA A 14 2.54 13.90 -69.28
C ALA A 14 3.27 14.82 -68.28
N LEU A 15 3.94 15.90 -68.73
CA LEU A 15 4.55 16.91 -67.85
C LEU A 15 3.68 18.16 -67.64
N GLY A 16 2.60 18.33 -68.41
CA GLY A 16 1.69 19.48 -68.31
C GLY A 16 0.66 19.39 -67.17
N LEU A 17 0.33 18.18 -66.70
CA LEU A 17 -0.59 17.97 -65.57
C LEU A 17 0.12 17.91 -64.20
N ALA A 18 1.46 17.83 -64.18
CA ALA A 18 2.25 17.86 -62.95
C ALA A 18 2.59 19.28 -62.46
N ALA A 19 2.50 20.30 -63.32
CA ALA A 19 2.81 21.69 -62.94
C ALA A 19 1.60 22.50 -62.40
N ALA A 20 0.36 22.06 -62.65
CA ALA A 20 -0.84 22.73 -62.10
C ALA A 20 -1.26 22.19 -60.72
N ALA A 21 -0.82 21.00 -60.32
CA ALA A 21 -1.06 20.45 -58.98
C ALA A 21 -0.06 20.92 -57.90
N LEU A 22 1.01 21.61 -58.30
CA LEU A 22 2.04 22.13 -57.38
C LEU A 22 1.94 23.65 -57.13
N TRP A 23 1.05 24.38 -57.81
CA TRP A 23 0.80 25.81 -57.55
C TRP A 23 -0.51 26.09 -56.80
N GLY A 24 -1.37 25.08 -56.59
CA GLY A 24 -2.58 25.20 -55.77
C GLY A 24 -2.39 24.97 -54.26
N ARG A 25 -1.16 24.78 -53.77
CA ARG A 25 -0.88 24.51 -52.35
C ARG A 25 0.08 25.51 -51.69
N ALA A 26 0.40 26.60 -52.37
CA ALA A 26 1.25 27.66 -51.86
C ALA A 26 0.45 28.93 -51.54
N GLN A 27 -0.53 28.82 -50.63
CA GLN A 27 -1.01 30.01 -49.92
C GLN A 27 -1.54 29.64 -48.53
N GLN A 28 -0.87 30.22 -47.52
CA GLN A 28 -1.18 30.22 -46.09
C GLN A 28 -0.94 28.93 -45.29
N SER A 29 0.33 28.55 -45.14
CA SER A 29 0.84 28.30 -43.79
C SER A 29 1.66 29.53 -43.38
N LYS A 30 1.01 30.48 -42.71
CA LYS A 30 1.74 31.33 -41.75
C LYS A 30 2.35 30.35 -40.76
N THR A 31 3.63 30.02 -40.91
CA THR A 31 4.42 29.53 -39.79
C THR A 31 4.48 30.71 -38.83
N GLU A 32 3.55 30.73 -37.89
CA GLU A 32 3.76 31.46 -36.64
C GLU A 32 5.13 31.04 -36.10
N PRO A 33 5.94 31.98 -35.57
CA PRO A 33 7.14 31.57 -34.85
C PRO A 33 6.68 30.55 -33.81
N GLU A 34 7.31 29.36 -33.79
CA GLU A 34 7.08 28.38 -32.73
C GLU A 34 7.20 29.13 -31.41
N SER A 35 6.07 29.37 -30.76
CA SER A 35 6.05 29.98 -29.44
C SER A 35 6.67 28.94 -28.53
N PHE A 36 7.94 29.14 -28.21
CA PHE A 36 8.57 28.47 -27.09
C PHE A 36 7.83 28.93 -25.83
N THR A 37 6.78 28.21 -25.48
CA THR A 37 6.02 28.44 -24.25
C THR A 37 6.86 27.89 -23.10
N PHE A 38 7.67 28.74 -22.46
CA PHE A 38 8.27 28.42 -21.16
C PHE A 38 7.13 28.06 -20.21
N HIS A 39 7.03 26.79 -19.84
CA HIS A 39 6.15 26.36 -18.75
C HIS A 39 6.84 26.74 -17.44
N VAL A 40 6.70 28.00 -17.03
CA VAL A 40 7.06 28.41 -15.69
C VAL A 40 6.01 27.82 -14.76
N GLN A 41 6.38 26.72 -14.12
CA GLN A 41 5.63 26.08 -13.07
C GLN A 41 5.68 27.00 -11.82
N SER A 42 4.79 28.00 -11.76
CA SER A 42 4.68 28.91 -10.60
C SER A 42 3.56 28.48 -9.66
N GLN A 43 3.82 28.50 -8.35
CA GLN A 43 2.80 28.22 -7.34
C GLN A 43 2.45 29.52 -6.62
N LEU A 44 1.14 29.77 -6.42
CA LEU A 44 0.70 30.87 -5.56
C LEU A 44 0.89 30.48 -4.09
N VAL A 45 1.69 31.27 -3.36
CA VAL A 45 1.89 31.18 -1.91
C VAL A 45 1.04 32.26 -1.25
N GLN A 46 0.30 31.88 -0.21
CA GLN A 46 -0.53 32.78 0.58
C GLN A 46 -0.01 32.85 2.02
N ILE A 47 0.35 34.05 2.47
CA ILE A 47 0.83 34.31 3.83
C ILE A 47 -0.17 35.21 4.55
N TYR A 48 -0.81 34.66 5.58
CA TYR A 48 -1.64 35.42 6.50
C TYR A 48 -0.74 36.18 7.47
N LEU A 49 -0.99 37.49 7.63
CA LEU A 49 -0.20 38.33 8.52
C LEU A 49 -1.04 39.40 9.20
N THR A 50 -0.66 39.77 10.42
CA THR A 50 -1.17 40.95 11.11
C THR A 50 -0.04 41.94 11.37
N VAL A 51 -0.34 43.24 11.29
CA VAL A 51 0.64 44.31 11.52
C VAL A 51 0.21 45.16 12.71
N THR A 52 1.15 45.42 13.62
CA THR A 52 0.91 46.21 14.83
C THR A 52 1.91 47.36 14.99
N GLU A 53 1.43 48.46 15.55
CA GLU A 53 2.23 49.54 16.11
C GLU A 53 1.93 49.60 17.62
N GLY A 54 2.80 49.02 18.44
CA GLY A 54 2.48 48.75 19.84
C GLY A 54 1.29 47.79 19.97
N ASN A 55 0.21 48.22 20.64
CA ASN A 55 -1.04 47.47 20.76
C ASN A 55 -2.08 47.81 19.68
N ARG A 56 -1.81 48.81 18.82
CA ARG A 56 -2.73 49.24 17.76
C ARG A 56 -2.51 48.40 16.50
N ARG A 57 -3.60 47.86 15.94
CA ARG A 57 -3.58 47.16 14.64
C ARG A 57 -3.54 48.19 13.50
N VAL A 58 -2.76 47.91 12.47
CA VAL A 58 -2.65 48.74 11.27
C VAL A 58 -3.31 47.99 10.12
N THR A 59 -4.28 48.62 9.43
CA THR A 59 -5.15 47.97 8.44
C THR A 59 -5.22 48.68 7.09
N ASP A 60 -4.47 49.76 6.92
CA ASP A 60 -4.45 50.66 5.75
C ASP A 60 -3.15 50.57 4.91
N LEU A 61 -2.24 49.65 5.24
CA LEU A 61 -1.03 49.36 4.45
C LEU A 61 -1.35 48.82 3.06
N LYS A 62 -0.47 49.13 2.11
CA LYS A 62 -0.51 48.73 0.71
C LYS A 62 0.58 47.71 0.41
N LEU A 63 0.50 47.06 -0.75
CA LEU A 63 1.48 46.06 -1.20
C LEU A 63 2.92 46.63 -1.23
N GLU A 64 3.08 47.90 -1.60
CA GLU A 64 4.36 48.62 -1.68
C GLU A 64 5.04 48.85 -0.32
N ASP A 65 4.30 48.68 0.79
CA ASP A 65 4.87 48.82 2.14
C ASP A 65 5.62 47.56 2.60
N PHE A 66 5.55 46.46 1.84
CA PHE A 66 6.14 45.18 2.20
C PHE A 66 7.35 44.84 1.34
N THR A 67 8.22 44.00 1.88
CA THR A 67 9.27 43.29 1.13
C THR A 67 9.30 41.84 1.58
N ALA A 68 9.53 40.92 0.63
CA ALA A 68 9.55 39.48 0.88
C ALA A 68 10.87 38.85 0.38
N ALA A 69 11.41 37.94 1.16
CA ALA A 69 12.52 37.07 0.74
C ALA A 69 12.17 35.62 1.04
N GLU A 70 12.32 34.76 0.03
CA GLU A 70 12.12 33.31 0.10
C GLU A 70 13.47 32.61 0.02
N ASP A 71 13.83 31.82 1.04
CA ASP A 71 15.15 31.19 1.19
C ASP A 71 16.33 32.17 1.00
N GLY A 72 16.11 33.44 1.40
CA GLY A 72 17.08 34.53 1.25
C GLY A 72 17.07 35.21 -0.12
N VAL A 73 16.27 34.72 -1.08
CA VAL A 73 16.11 35.32 -2.41
C VAL A 73 14.92 36.29 -2.41
N PRO A 74 15.11 37.56 -2.81
CA PRO A 74 14.01 38.52 -2.91
C PRO A 74 12.88 38.03 -3.82
N ARG A 75 11.63 38.24 -3.40
CA ARG A 75 10.42 37.89 -4.17
C ARG A 75 9.55 39.11 -4.42
N GLU A 76 9.14 39.26 -5.67
CA GLU A 76 8.09 40.21 -6.02
C GLU A 76 6.75 39.67 -5.53
N MET A 77 5.99 40.54 -4.87
CA MET A 77 4.68 40.20 -4.34
C MET A 77 3.62 40.54 -5.38
N ASP A 78 2.63 39.65 -5.52
CA ASP A 78 1.60 39.75 -6.55
C ASP A 78 0.42 40.61 -6.06
N ARG A 79 -0.11 40.29 -4.87
CA ARG A 79 -1.36 40.90 -4.39
C ARG A 79 -1.47 40.89 -2.87
N LEU A 80 -2.00 41.97 -2.30
CA LEU A 80 -2.36 42.08 -0.89
C LEU A 80 -3.89 42.14 -0.74
N ASP A 81 -4.48 41.12 -0.14
CA ASP A 81 -5.89 41.13 0.23
C ASP A 81 -6.09 41.69 1.64
N SER A 82 -7.18 42.44 1.83
CA SER A 82 -7.56 43.03 3.12
C SER A 82 -9.08 42.90 3.38
N THR A 83 -9.63 43.79 4.21
CA THR A 83 -11.02 43.77 4.75
C THR A 83 -12.14 43.70 3.71
N THR A 84 -11.83 43.88 2.43
CA THR A 84 -12.78 43.87 1.30
C THR A 84 -13.10 42.47 0.77
N VAL A 85 -12.39 41.43 1.19
CA VAL A 85 -12.60 40.03 0.77
C VAL A 85 -13.31 39.24 1.89
N PRO A 86 -14.32 38.39 1.56
CA PRO A 86 -15.02 37.55 2.53
C PRO A 86 -14.06 36.72 3.40
N LEU A 87 -14.33 36.68 4.70
CA LEU A 87 -13.67 35.75 5.62
C LEU A 87 -14.50 34.47 5.75
N TYR A 88 -13.86 33.32 5.53
CA TYR A 88 -14.41 32.00 5.76
C TYR A 88 -13.87 31.45 7.09
N VAL A 89 -14.77 31.25 8.05
CA VAL A 89 -14.42 30.78 9.40
C VAL A 89 -14.96 29.38 9.62
N ALA A 90 -14.09 28.47 10.05
CA ALA A 90 -14.51 27.22 10.67
C ALA A 90 -14.47 27.38 12.19
N LEU A 91 -15.63 27.34 12.83
CA LEU A 91 -15.81 27.48 14.27
C LEU A 91 -15.95 26.08 14.88
N LEU A 92 -14.92 25.62 15.58
CA LEU A 92 -14.90 24.31 16.23
C LEU A 92 -15.28 24.50 17.69
N LEU A 93 -16.33 23.81 18.12
CA LEU A 93 -16.84 23.88 19.48
C LEU A 93 -16.70 22.51 20.15
N ASP A 94 -15.84 22.42 21.17
CA ASP A 94 -15.71 21.22 21.98
C ASP A 94 -16.95 21.03 22.86
N THR A 95 -17.63 19.92 22.61
CA THR A 95 -18.86 19.49 23.30
C THR A 95 -18.63 18.18 24.04
N SER A 96 -17.38 17.88 24.39
CA SER A 96 -17.00 16.70 25.18
C SER A 96 -17.46 16.81 26.64
N GLU A 97 -17.41 15.69 27.36
CA GLU A 97 -17.79 15.65 28.77
C GLU A 97 -16.90 16.53 29.68
N SER A 98 -15.61 16.71 29.35
CA SER A 98 -14.70 17.57 30.13
C SER A 98 -15.08 19.05 30.07
N MET A 99 -15.82 19.46 29.04
CA MET A 99 -16.33 20.81 28.87
C MET A 99 -17.61 21.08 29.66
N ARG A 100 -18.18 20.10 30.40
CA ARG A 100 -19.50 20.24 31.07
C ARG A 100 -19.64 21.52 31.89
N ASP A 101 -18.63 21.88 32.68
CA ASP A 101 -18.66 23.06 33.56
C ASP A 101 -18.38 24.37 32.81
N ALA A 102 -17.70 24.31 31.67
CA ALA A 102 -17.29 25.47 30.87
C ALA A 102 -18.20 25.71 29.64
N LEU A 103 -19.07 24.77 29.30
CA LEU A 103 -19.83 24.77 28.04
C LEU A 103 -20.79 25.95 27.97
N SER A 104 -21.54 26.24 29.04
CA SER A 104 -22.50 27.35 29.05
C SER A 104 -21.86 28.69 28.72
N VAL A 105 -20.72 28.99 29.36
CA VAL A 105 -19.97 30.22 29.10
C VAL A 105 -19.33 30.19 27.70
N THR A 106 -18.84 29.04 27.26
CA THR A 106 -18.28 28.85 25.91
C THR A 106 -19.35 29.05 24.83
N GLN A 107 -20.60 28.64 25.07
CA GLN A 107 -21.74 28.83 24.17
C GLN A 107 -22.07 30.31 24.01
N GLU A 108 -22.22 31.06 25.10
CA GLU A 108 -22.46 32.51 25.06
C GLU A 108 -21.36 33.26 24.29
N ALA A 109 -20.12 32.86 24.54
CA ALA A 109 -18.94 33.36 23.85
C ALA A 109 -18.95 33.07 22.35
N ALA A 110 -19.23 31.82 21.95
CA ALA A 110 -19.29 31.41 20.56
C ALA A 110 -20.41 32.14 19.80
N ILE A 111 -21.57 32.36 20.45
CA ILE A 111 -22.66 33.17 19.90
C ILE A 111 -22.18 34.61 19.65
N ALA A 112 -21.57 35.25 20.66
CA ALA A 112 -21.06 36.61 20.53
C ALA A 112 -19.99 36.74 19.42
N PHE A 113 -19.16 35.71 19.24
CA PHE A 113 -18.20 35.65 18.13
C PHE A 113 -18.91 35.63 16.78
N VAL A 114 -19.89 34.74 16.59
CA VAL A 114 -20.66 34.62 15.34
C VAL A 114 -21.41 35.92 15.02
N GLU A 115 -21.98 36.59 16.03
CA GLU A 115 -22.64 37.90 15.89
C GLU A 115 -21.66 39.03 15.52
N SER A 116 -20.39 38.91 15.90
CA SER A 116 -19.37 39.92 15.62
C SER A 116 -18.80 39.86 14.20
N LEU A 117 -19.03 38.77 13.46
CA LEU A 117 -18.59 38.60 12.08
C LEU A 117 -19.33 39.57 11.15
N ALA A 118 -18.66 40.07 10.11
CA ALA A 118 -19.30 40.96 9.14
C ALA A 118 -20.37 40.21 8.33
N ALA A 119 -21.33 40.94 7.75
CA ALA A 119 -22.39 40.34 6.94
C ALA A 119 -21.87 39.57 5.71
N ILE A 120 -20.70 39.95 5.19
CA ILE A 120 -20.02 39.27 4.08
C ILE A 120 -19.36 37.95 4.51
N ASP A 121 -19.04 37.78 5.79
CA ASP A 121 -18.28 36.64 6.30
C ASP A 121 -19.14 35.38 6.33
N ARG A 122 -18.52 34.24 6.05
CA ARG A 122 -19.19 32.94 6.02
C ARG A 122 -18.62 32.07 7.14
N VAL A 123 -19.49 31.50 7.97
CA VAL A 123 -19.08 30.64 9.08
C VAL A 123 -19.70 29.25 8.96
N VAL A 124 -18.93 28.24 9.36
CA VAL A 124 -19.41 26.88 9.58
C VAL A 124 -19.14 26.49 11.03
N LEU A 125 -20.16 25.99 11.71
CA LEU A 125 -20.03 25.43 13.05
C LEU A 125 -19.76 23.93 12.97
N ILE A 126 -18.73 23.49 13.69
CA ILE A 126 -18.29 22.11 13.80
C ILE A 126 -18.24 21.77 15.30
N PRO A 127 -19.38 21.38 15.92
CA PRO A 127 -19.33 20.77 17.23
C PRO A 127 -18.58 19.44 17.13
N PHE A 128 -17.75 19.16 18.13
CA PHE A 128 -17.04 17.90 18.20
C PHE A 128 -17.03 17.32 19.61
N ASN A 129 -17.06 16.00 19.66
CA ASN A 129 -16.81 15.15 20.82
C ASN A 129 -16.31 13.80 20.29
N SER A 130 -16.92 12.67 20.68
CA SER A 130 -16.71 11.38 20.01
C SER A 130 -17.13 11.39 18.53
N ASP A 131 -18.04 12.31 18.16
CA ASP A 131 -18.52 12.56 16.79
C ASP A 131 -18.04 13.93 16.28
N ILE A 132 -17.89 14.07 14.96
CA ILE A 132 -17.56 15.34 14.28
C ILE A 132 -18.57 15.54 13.16
N ARG A 133 -19.31 16.64 13.20
CA ARG A 133 -20.30 16.97 12.16
C ARG A 133 -20.34 18.48 11.94
N ALA A 134 -20.48 18.91 10.69
CA ALA A 134 -20.81 20.29 10.39
C ALA A 134 -22.32 20.49 10.52
N VAL A 135 -22.75 21.53 11.25
CA VAL A 135 -24.18 21.85 11.42
C VAL A 135 -24.78 22.41 10.13
N ALA A 136 -23.98 23.11 9.33
CA ALA A 136 -24.37 23.64 8.03
C ALA A 136 -23.15 23.68 7.08
N GLN A 137 -23.39 23.97 5.80
CA GLN A 137 -22.30 24.47 4.95
C GLN A 137 -21.94 25.91 5.36
N LEU A 138 -20.78 26.40 4.95
CA LEU A 138 -20.37 27.80 5.15
C LEU A 138 -21.48 28.76 4.73
N THR A 139 -22.02 29.52 5.69
CA THR A 139 -23.21 30.35 5.52
C THR A 139 -23.03 31.73 6.16
N ASP A 140 -23.73 32.74 5.62
CA ASP A 140 -23.96 34.03 6.26
C ASP A 140 -25.18 34.07 7.17
N ASP A 141 -26.11 33.13 7.03
CA ASP A 141 -27.22 32.98 7.96
C ASP A 141 -26.71 32.47 9.31
N ARG A 142 -26.80 33.34 10.33
CA ARG A 142 -26.30 33.07 11.69
C ARG A 142 -27.29 32.26 12.52
N THR A 143 -28.57 32.25 12.14
CA THR A 143 -29.66 31.64 12.92
C THR A 143 -29.41 30.15 13.21
N PRO A 144 -29.20 29.27 12.21
CA PRO A 144 -29.00 27.84 12.47
C PRO A 144 -27.70 27.54 13.24
N ILE A 145 -26.71 28.44 13.14
CA ILE A 145 -25.45 28.31 13.87
C ILE A 145 -25.66 28.64 15.34
N ILE A 146 -26.33 29.75 15.63
CA ILE A 146 -26.62 30.20 17.00
C ILE A 146 -27.51 29.18 17.72
N GLU A 147 -28.55 28.65 17.05
CA GLU A 147 -29.42 27.61 17.59
C GLU A 147 -28.62 26.35 17.94
N ALA A 148 -27.79 25.86 17.02
CA ALA A 148 -26.97 24.68 17.29
C ALA A 148 -25.90 24.88 18.36
N ILE A 149 -25.39 26.10 18.54
CA ILE A 149 -24.52 26.42 19.68
C ILE A 149 -25.31 26.28 20.99
N ARG A 150 -26.53 26.85 21.08
CA ARG A 150 -27.37 26.79 22.29
C ARG A 150 -27.78 25.36 22.63
N ASP A 151 -28.07 24.54 21.63
CA ASP A 151 -28.53 23.16 21.81
C ASP A 151 -27.41 22.16 22.08
N ALA A 152 -26.14 22.60 21.98
CA ALA A 152 -24.99 21.75 22.23
C ALA A 152 -24.98 21.23 23.68
N GLN A 153 -24.69 19.93 23.84
CA GLN A 153 -24.61 19.28 25.14
C GLN A 153 -23.28 18.56 25.31
N ALA A 154 -22.67 18.71 26.50
CA ALA A 154 -21.41 18.07 26.87
C ALA A 154 -21.57 16.56 27.03
N ARG A 155 -20.95 15.77 26.15
CA ARG A 155 -21.00 14.30 26.17
C ARG A 155 -19.81 13.68 25.43
N GLY A 156 -19.45 12.45 25.81
CA GLY A 156 -18.44 11.66 25.09
C GLY A 156 -17.01 12.18 25.25
N GLY A 157 -16.09 11.60 24.48
CA GLY A 157 -14.68 11.98 24.45
C GLY A 157 -14.41 13.18 23.55
N THR A 158 -13.14 13.50 23.35
CA THR A 158 -12.69 14.73 22.68
C THR A 158 -11.84 14.37 21.46
N LYS A 159 -12.29 14.73 20.25
CA LYS A 159 -11.58 14.53 18.97
C LYS A 159 -11.09 15.85 18.37
N LEU A 160 -10.26 16.57 19.12
CA LEU A 160 -9.74 17.88 18.71
C LEU A 160 -8.96 17.80 17.39
N TYR A 161 -8.10 16.79 17.25
CA TYR A 161 -7.22 16.68 16.09
C TYR A 161 -7.97 16.38 14.78
N ASP A 162 -8.92 15.45 14.84
CA ASP A 162 -9.76 15.11 13.69
C ASP A 162 -10.69 16.28 13.30
N ALA A 163 -11.19 17.03 14.29
CA ALA A 163 -12.02 18.21 14.03
C ALA A 163 -11.23 19.30 13.30
N LEU A 164 -9.97 19.53 13.67
CA LEU A 164 -9.08 20.48 13.00
C LEU A 164 -8.81 20.08 11.54
N LEU A 165 -8.51 18.80 11.27
CA LEU A 165 -8.33 18.31 9.90
C LEU A 165 -9.61 18.46 9.07
N PHE A 166 -10.77 18.14 9.67
CA PHE A 166 -12.06 18.30 9.03
C PHE A 166 -12.34 19.76 8.67
N ALA A 167 -12.02 20.69 9.56
CA ALA A 167 -12.18 22.13 9.35
C ALA A 167 -11.28 22.67 8.22
N MET A 168 -9.99 22.29 8.19
CA MET A 168 -9.08 22.67 7.11
C MET A 168 -9.64 22.22 5.75
N LYS A 169 -10.19 21.01 5.69
CA LYS A 169 -10.84 20.49 4.48
C LYS A 169 -12.05 21.33 4.07
N GLN A 170 -12.93 21.70 5.00
CA GLN A 170 -14.10 22.54 4.71
C GLN A 170 -13.71 23.91 4.10
N LEU A 171 -12.61 24.48 4.57
CA LEU A 171 -12.10 25.77 4.08
C LEU A 171 -11.29 25.66 2.77
N SER A 172 -10.76 24.48 2.47
CA SER A 172 -9.78 24.28 1.39
C SER A 172 -10.25 24.74 0.01
N ALA A 173 -11.51 24.45 -0.34
CA ALA A 173 -12.08 24.74 -1.65
C ALA A 173 -12.57 26.19 -1.84
N LYS A 174 -12.39 27.07 -0.84
CA LYS A 174 -12.85 28.47 -0.93
C LYS A 174 -11.72 29.39 -1.35
N GLU A 175 -12.02 30.45 -2.08
CA GLU A 175 -11.07 31.54 -2.37
C GLU A 175 -11.40 32.71 -1.46
N GLY A 176 -10.38 33.30 -0.81
CA GLY A 176 -10.55 34.40 0.14
C GLY A 176 -9.84 34.15 1.47
N ARG A 177 -10.11 35.01 2.46
CA ARG A 177 -9.49 34.92 3.78
C ARG A 177 -10.08 33.73 4.54
N LYS A 178 -9.25 32.95 5.22
CA LYS A 178 -9.67 31.72 5.91
C LYS A 178 -9.13 31.73 7.33
N ALA A 179 -9.90 31.20 8.26
CA ALA A 179 -9.43 31.00 9.63
C ALA A 179 -10.16 29.84 10.29
N ILE A 180 -9.47 29.19 11.21
CA ILE A 180 -10.03 28.19 12.11
C ILE A 180 -10.02 28.78 13.51
N VAL A 181 -11.17 28.75 14.20
CA VAL A 181 -11.30 29.19 15.60
C VAL A 181 -11.79 27.99 16.39
N THR A 182 -11.04 27.56 17.40
CA THR A 182 -11.32 26.32 18.14
C THR A 182 -11.45 26.58 19.63
N PHE A 183 -12.56 26.13 20.21
CA PHE A 183 -12.81 26.04 21.65
C PHE A 183 -12.52 24.65 22.13
N SER A 184 -11.59 24.48 23.05
CA SER A 184 -11.30 23.20 23.67
C SER A 184 -10.44 23.38 24.90
N ASP A 185 -10.50 22.46 25.84
CA ASP A 185 -9.56 22.38 26.96
C ASP A 185 -8.18 21.82 26.54
N GLY A 186 -8.04 21.38 25.28
CA GLY A 186 -6.82 20.92 24.65
C GLY A 186 -6.53 19.43 24.84
N GLU A 187 -7.39 18.69 25.55
CA GLU A 187 -7.20 17.26 25.80
C GLU A 187 -7.87 16.41 24.71
N ASP A 188 -7.08 15.73 23.87
CA ASP A 188 -7.63 14.75 22.92
C ASP A 188 -7.66 13.35 23.54
N THR A 189 -8.87 12.86 23.81
CA THR A 189 -9.15 11.60 24.55
C THR A 189 -9.68 10.47 23.65
N ALA A 190 -10.12 10.78 22.44
CA ALA A 190 -10.74 9.82 21.51
C ALA A 190 -9.98 9.74 20.18
N ARG A 191 -8.65 9.60 20.28
CA ARG A 191 -7.66 9.78 19.20
C ARG A 191 -7.86 8.86 17.99
N SER A 192 -8.21 9.45 16.83
CA SER A 192 -8.03 8.83 15.49
C SER A 192 -6.82 9.42 14.75
N SER A 193 -6.52 10.70 14.98
CA SER A 193 -5.35 11.42 14.44
C SER A 193 -4.39 11.86 15.55
N SER A 194 -3.15 12.25 15.19
CA SER A 194 -2.13 12.74 16.13
C SER A 194 -1.82 14.22 15.93
N LEU A 195 -1.26 14.88 16.96
CA LEU A 195 -0.84 16.28 16.91
C LEU A 195 0.09 16.56 15.72
N ASN A 196 1.04 15.65 15.45
CA ASN A 196 1.99 15.81 14.36
C ASN A 196 1.32 15.81 12.98
N ILE A 197 0.28 14.98 12.78
CA ILE A 197 -0.52 14.98 11.55
C ILE A 197 -1.19 16.34 11.37
N VAL A 198 -1.81 16.85 12.44
CA VAL A 198 -2.50 18.16 12.41
C VAL A 198 -1.50 19.28 12.15
N LEU A 199 -0.34 19.28 12.78
CA LEU A 199 0.71 20.28 12.57
C LEU A 199 1.23 20.26 11.12
N ASN A 200 1.48 19.07 10.57
CA ASN A 200 1.92 18.94 9.18
C ASN A 200 0.83 19.39 8.19
N ALA A 201 -0.42 18.99 8.42
CA ALA A 201 -1.55 19.44 7.61
C ALA A 201 -1.76 20.96 7.71
N ALA A 202 -1.73 21.51 8.93
CA ALA A 202 -1.79 22.94 9.19
C ALA A 202 -0.71 23.66 8.39
N ALA A 203 0.56 23.28 8.53
CA ALA A 203 1.67 23.89 7.81
C ALA A 203 1.49 23.87 6.29
N ARG A 204 0.85 22.84 5.72
CA ARG A 204 0.56 22.76 4.28
C ARG A 204 -0.62 23.66 3.86
N TYR A 205 -1.70 23.69 4.63
CA TYR A 205 -2.87 24.52 4.33
C TYR A 205 -2.60 26.01 4.56
N GLY A 206 -1.80 26.34 5.57
CA GLY A 206 -1.41 27.72 5.88
C GLY A 206 -2.50 28.59 6.51
N TYR A 207 -3.65 28.03 6.90
CA TYR A 207 -4.73 28.80 7.51
C TYR A 207 -4.40 29.12 8.97
N PRO A 208 -4.60 30.36 9.43
CA PRO A 208 -4.43 30.71 10.82
C PRO A 208 -5.41 29.94 11.70
N ILE A 209 -4.87 29.36 12.78
CA ILE A 209 -5.61 28.59 13.77
C ILE A 209 -5.59 29.37 15.09
N TYR A 210 -6.76 29.78 15.55
CA TYR A 210 -6.93 30.43 16.83
C TYR A 210 -7.47 29.41 17.82
N THR A 211 -6.67 29.09 18.83
CA THR A 211 -7.06 28.16 19.88
C THR A 211 -7.46 28.94 21.12
N ILE A 212 -8.64 28.65 21.66
CA ILE A 212 -9.17 29.33 22.82
C ILE A 212 -9.41 28.26 23.88
N GLY A 213 -8.46 28.22 24.81
CA GLY A 213 -8.44 27.28 25.93
C GLY A 213 -9.29 27.78 27.07
N ALA A 214 -10.19 26.94 27.57
CA ALA A 214 -11.03 27.19 28.74
C ALA A 214 -11.21 25.90 29.56
N GLY A 215 -11.57 26.01 30.83
CA GLY A 215 -11.92 24.85 31.67
C GLY A 215 -10.74 24.10 32.29
N ALA A 216 -10.97 22.84 32.68
CA ALA A 216 -10.05 22.07 33.52
C ALA A 216 -8.69 21.76 32.87
N GLY A 217 -8.64 21.66 31.53
CA GLY A 217 -7.39 21.41 30.78
C GLY A 217 -6.35 22.53 30.92
N LEU A 218 -6.77 23.76 31.26
CA LEU A 218 -5.86 24.86 31.56
C LEU A 218 -5.04 24.65 32.85
N LYS A 219 -5.40 23.69 33.70
CA LYS A 219 -4.59 23.34 34.88
C LYS A 219 -3.33 22.53 34.51
N ARG A 220 -3.22 22.04 33.27
CA ARG A 220 -2.12 21.20 32.80
C ARG A 220 -1.25 21.96 31.79
N ASP A 221 0.01 22.19 32.14
CA ASP A 221 0.96 22.90 31.27
C ASP A 221 1.21 22.19 29.93
N ALA A 222 1.06 20.86 29.89
CA ALA A 222 1.15 20.09 28.66
C ALA A 222 0.06 20.50 27.64
N LEU A 223 -1.18 20.66 28.07
CA LEU A 223 -2.31 21.00 27.19
C LEU A 223 -2.24 22.46 26.73
N LYS A 224 -1.85 23.38 27.64
CA LYS A 224 -1.54 24.78 27.31
C LYS A 224 -0.49 24.89 26.18
N ARG A 225 0.52 24.02 26.18
CA ARG A 225 1.54 23.97 25.11
C ARG A 225 0.98 23.47 23.78
N ILE A 226 0.12 22.45 23.79
CA ILE A 226 -0.50 21.91 22.56
C ILE A 226 -1.32 22.98 21.86
N LEU A 227 -2.16 23.71 22.59
CA LEU A 227 -2.97 24.80 22.02
C LEU A 227 -2.07 25.90 21.41
N ARG A 228 -0.99 26.29 22.10
CA ARG A 228 0.01 27.22 21.54
C ARG A 228 0.66 26.71 20.26
N GLN A 229 1.13 25.46 20.24
CA GLN A 229 1.76 24.86 19.07
C GLN A 229 0.83 24.83 17.84
N LEU A 230 -0.45 24.50 18.05
CA LEU A 230 -1.46 24.52 16.99
C LEU A 230 -1.69 25.92 16.42
N ALA A 231 -1.62 26.95 17.26
CA ALA A 231 -1.80 28.33 16.83
C ALA A 231 -0.55 28.91 16.13
N ASP A 232 0.62 28.69 16.71
CA ASP A 232 1.90 29.29 16.28
C ASP A 232 2.33 28.84 14.87
N ILE A 233 1.84 27.68 14.39
CA ILE A 233 2.28 27.10 13.11
C ILE A 233 1.90 27.94 11.88
N ASN A 234 0.78 28.68 11.93
CA ASN A 234 0.20 29.37 10.77
C ASN A 234 -0.24 30.82 11.05
N SER A 235 0.53 31.59 11.82
CA SER A 235 0.18 33.00 12.14
C SER A 235 -1.06 33.16 13.04
N GLY A 236 -1.52 32.09 13.68
CA GLY A 236 -2.63 32.14 14.64
C GLY A 236 -2.13 32.49 16.04
N LYS A 237 -3.07 32.66 16.98
CA LYS A 237 -2.76 32.96 18.39
C LYS A 237 -3.55 32.07 19.34
N ALA A 238 -2.88 31.60 20.38
CA ALA A 238 -3.51 30.87 21.47
C ALA A 238 -3.93 31.82 22.60
N TYR A 239 -5.19 31.73 23.00
CA TYR A 239 -5.75 32.45 24.13
C TYR A 239 -6.10 31.45 25.23
N LEU A 240 -5.51 31.62 26.41
CA LEU A 240 -5.73 30.74 27.55
C LEU A 240 -6.51 31.54 28.60
N VAL A 241 -7.77 31.19 28.79
CA VAL A 241 -8.71 32.00 29.57
C VAL A 241 -9.06 31.26 30.87
N GLU A 242 -8.46 31.71 31.97
CA GLU A 242 -8.64 31.07 33.29
C GLU A 242 -9.94 31.50 33.98
N ASP A 243 -10.36 32.76 33.78
CA ASP A 243 -11.63 33.29 34.27
C ASP A 243 -12.67 33.28 33.14
N PRO A 244 -13.80 32.56 33.29
CA PRO A 244 -14.86 32.55 32.27
C PRO A 244 -15.39 33.94 31.88
N ARG A 245 -15.26 34.96 32.74
CA ARG A 245 -15.67 36.34 32.43
C ARG A 245 -14.80 37.00 31.36
N ASP A 246 -13.56 36.55 31.19
CA ASP A 246 -12.61 37.08 30.22
C ASP A 246 -12.77 36.44 28.82
N LEU A 247 -13.62 35.43 28.70
CA LEU A 247 -13.92 34.78 27.42
C LEU A 247 -14.49 35.78 26.43
N ARG A 248 -15.56 36.50 26.78
CA ARG A 248 -16.25 37.44 25.86
C ARG A 248 -15.32 38.55 25.33
N PRO A 249 -14.49 39.24 26.12
CA PRO A 249 -13.49 40.18 25.60
C PRO A 249 -12.47 39.53 24.66
N THR A 250 -11.99 38.33 25.02
CA THR A 250 -11.04 37.55 24.19
C THR A 250 -11.64 37.26 22.80
N PHE A 251 -12.94 36.96 22.73
CA PHE A 251 -13.64 36.74 21.47
C PHE A 251 -13.69 37.95 20.55
N GLN A 252 -13.98 39.10 21.13
CA GLN A 252 -14.00 40.35 20.40
C GLN A 252 -12.60 40.69 19.89
N GLU A 253 -11.55 40.37 20.65
CA GLU A 253 -10.17 40.49 20.20
C GLU A 253 -9.88 39.58 19.01
N VAL A 254 -10.24 38.29 19.07
CA VAL A 254 -10.03 37.32 17.97
C VAL A 254 -10.75 37.77 16.70
N ALA A 255 -12.03 38.16 16.80
CA ALA A 255 -12.79 38.65 15.66
C ALA A 255 -12.18 39.95 15.08
N SER A 256 -11.69 40.85 15.93
CA SER A 256 -10.98 42.06 15.50
C SER A 256 -9.66 41.73 14.80
N GLU A 257 -8.92 40.74 15.30
CA GLU A 257 -7.68 40.28 14.70
C GLU A 257 -7.91 39.67 13.31
N LEU A 258 -8.91 38.78 13.18
CA LEU A 258 -9.30 38.20 11.91
C LEU A 258 -9.70 39.24 10.87
N ARG A 259 -10.34 40.34 11.29
CA ARG A 259 -10.68 41.45 10.39
C ARG A 259 -9.46 42.26 9.96
N SER A 260 -8.52 42.48 10.87
CA SER A 260 -7.30 43.26 10.63
C SER A 260 -6.18 42.49 9.94
N ALA A 261 -6.35 41.19 9.70
CA ALA A 261 -5.39 40.36 9.00
C ALA A 261 -5.37 40.63 7.49
N TYR A 262 -4.15 40.74 6.96
CA TYR A 262 -3.85 40.76 5.54
C TYR A 262 -3.57 39.35 5.02
N VAL A 263 -3.79 39.14 3.72
CA VAL A 263 -3.27 37.96 3.01
C VAL A 263 -2.36 38.45 1.90
N LEU A 264 -1.07 38.18 2.07
CA LEU A 264 -0.06 38.46 1.08
C LEU A 264 0.06 37.27 0.13
N ASN A 265 -0.07 37.54 -1.17
CA ASN A 265 0.02 36.55 -2.23
C ASN A 265 1.26 36.83 -3.08
N TYR A 266 2.04 35.79 -3.38
CA TYR A 266 3.16 35.89 -4.33
C TYR A 266 3.38 34.55 -5.03
N TYR A 267 4.02 34.57 -6.20
CA TYR A 267 4.36 33.35 -6.92
C TYR A 267 5.77 32.89 -6.56
N THR A 268 5.89 31.65 -6.09
CA THR A 268 7.20 31.05 -5.81
C THR A 268 7.81 30.44 -7.07
N SER A 269 9.15 30.46 -7.13
CA SER A 269 9.93 29.78 -8.16
C SER A 269 10.56 28.47 -7.66
N VAL A 270 10.24 28.04 -6.44
CA VAL A 270 10.73 26.76 -5.91
C VAL A 270 10.08 25.59 -6.66
N PRO A 271 10.83 24.51 -6.91
CA PRO A 271 10.29 23.35 -7.59
C PRO A 271 9.18 22.70 -6.76
N TYR A 272 8.36 21.87 -7.41
CA TYR A 272 7.31 21.12 -6.75
C TYR A 272 7.86 19.93 -5.95
N ASP A 273 8.69 20.20 -4.94
CA ASP A 273 9.50 19.21 -4.23
C ASP A 273 8.86 18.73 -2.91
N GLY A 274 7.76 19.34 -2.48
CA GLY A 274 7.10 19.01 -1.23
C GLY A 274 7.86 19.45 0.04
N ARG A 275 8.94 20.24 -0.10
CA ARG A 275 9.84 20.66 0.99
C ARG A 275 9.42 21.99 1.60
N TRP A 276 9.98 22.28 2.78
CA TRP A 276 9.80 23.55 3.47
C TRP A 276 10.73 24.62 2.90
N HIS A 277 10.19 25.82 2.73
CA HIS A 277 10.89 27.03 2.27
C HIS A 277 10.64 28.17 3.25
N ASP A 278 11.70 28.85 3.67
CA ASP A 278 11.63 29.95 4.62
C ASP A 278 11.17 31.24 3.92
N VAL A 279 10.28 31.98 4.57
CA VAL A 279 9.78 33.27 4.08
C VAL A 279 10.00 34.33 5.15
N ARG A 280 10.72 35.38 4.78
CA ARG A 280 10.94 36.57 5.61
C ARG A 280 10.20 37.75 5.01
N LEU A 281 9.29 38.31 5.79
CA LEU A 281 8.57 39.53 5.46
C LEU A 281 9.10 40.69 6.30
N ALA A 282 9.28 41.84 5.66
CA ALA A 282 9.59 43.10 6.32
C ALA A 282 8.64 44.20 5.82
N VAL A 283 8.43 45.21 6.66
CA VAL A 283 7.60 46.38 6.37
C VAL A 283 8.48 47.63 6.41
N SER A 284 8.25 48.56 5.48
CA SER A 284 9.08 49.74 5.27
C SER A 284 9.21 50.65 6.50
N ASN A 285 8.19 50.66 7.38
CA ASN A 285 8.23 51.41 8.63
C ASN A 285 8.78 50.55 9.79
N PRO A 286 9.96 50.89 10.35
CA PRO A 286 10.61 50.08 11.38
C PRO A 286 9.89 50.06 12.74
N LYS A 287 8.88 50.92 12.96
CA LYS A 287 8.04 50.89 14.18
C LYS A 287 6.96 49.80 14.12
N LEU A 288 6.67 49.29 12.93
CA LEU A 288 5.64 48.28 12.71
C LEU A 288 6.22 46.87 12.92
N LYS A 289 5.43 46.00 13.55
CA LYS A 289 5.77 44.59 13.74
C LYS A 289 4.83 43.71 12.94
N ILE A 290 5.39 42.74 12.22
CA ILE A 290 4.63 41.75 11.46
C ILE A 290 4.56 40.47 12.30
N HIS A 291 3.35 39.91 12.44
CA HIS A 291 3.14 38.56 12.94
C HIS A 291 2.66 37.68 11.79
N CYS A 292 3.48 36.69 11.41
CA CYS A 292 3.18 35.74 10.35
C CYS A 292 3.97 34.42 10.53
N ARG A 293 3.56 33.39 9.78
CA ARG A 293 4.27 32.12 9.62
C ARG A 293 5.65 32.34 9.00
N LYS A 294 6.62 31.49 9.36
CA LYS A 294 8.04 31.62 8.98
C LYS A 294 8.41 31.07 7.60
N GLY A 295 7.50 30.38 6.93
CA GLY A 295 7.78 29.64 5.69
C GLY A 295 6.60 28.78 5.27
N PHE A 296 6.71 28.07 4.14
CA PHE A 296 5.66 27.23 3.57
C PHE A 296 6.18 25.92 2.97
N TYR A 297 5.29 24.96 2.73
CA TYR A 297 5.60 23.75 1.98
C TYR A 297 5.25 23.93 0.50
N ALA A 298 6.20 23.68 -0.40
CA ALA A 298 5.92 23.64 -1.84
C ALA A 298 4.94 22.51 -2.17
N LYS A 299 4.07 22.71 -3.16
CA LYS A 299 3.19 21.64 -3.68
C LYS A 299 4.07 20.54 -4.29
N ALA A 300 3.71 19.27 -4.11
CA ALA A 300 4.43 18.16 -4.76
C ALA A 300 4.04 18.06 -6.25
N GLY A 301 4.98 17.69 -7.11
CA GLY A 301 4.87 17.81 -8.56
C GLY A 301 3.81 16.90 -9.15
N GLY A 302 2.64 17.48 -9.45
CA GLY A 302 1.58 16.84 -10.22
C GLY A 302 0.21 16.97 -9.57
N THR A 303 -0.48 18.10 -9.76
CA THR A 303 -1.96 18.14 -9.82
C THR A 303 -2.48 19.54 -10.14
N THR A 304 -3.30 19.61 -11.20
CA THR A 304 -4.49 20.46 -11.23
C THR A 304 -5.34 20.14 -10.01
N SER A 305 -5.86 21.18 -9.35
CA SER A 305 -6.61 21.19 -8.08
C SER A 305 -7.48 19.95 -7.83
N LEU A 306 -7.14 19.21 -6.76
CA LEU A 306 -7.75 17.95 -6.32
C LEU A 306 -9.22 18.05 -5.83
N LEU A 307 -9.86 19.23 -5.84
CA LEU A 307 -11.10 19.45 -5.08
C LEU A 307 -12.24 20.24 -5.78
N THR A 308 -12.08 20.69 -7.02
CA THR A 308 -13.19 21.36 -7.76
C THR A 308 -14.37 20.42 -8.04
N GLU A 309 -14.14 19.10 -8.05
CA GLU A 309 -15.15 18.09 -8.44
C GLU A 309 -15.93 17.44 -7.29
N LEU A 310 -16.04 18.09 -6.12
CA LEU A 310 -16.87 17.60 -5.00
C LEU A 310 -18.12 18.47 -4.73
N GLY A 311 -18.44 19.42 -5.62
CA GLY A 311 -19.54 20.38 -5.47
C GLY A 311 -20.89 20.03 -6.09
N GLU A 312 -21.01 19.05 -7.00
CA GLU A 312 -22.22 18.95 -7.85
C GLU A 312 -23.30 17.93 -7.43
N THR A 313 -23.13 17.11 -6.39
CA THR A 313 -24.11 16.05 -6.05
C THR A 313 -25.03 16.35 -4.86
N ARG A 314 -25.49 17.61 -4.68
CA ARG A 314 -26.54 17.95 -3.69
C ARG A 314 -27.62 18.91 -4.20
N LYS A 315 -28.24 18.58 -5.33
CA LYS A 315 -29.62 19.02 -5.63
C LYS A 315 -30.48 17.79 -5.90
N GLY A 316 -31.18 17.33 -4.88
CA GLY A 316 -32.17 16.27 -4.99
C GLY A 316 -32.43 15.66 -3.63
N ILE A 317 -33.66 15.87 -3.13
CA ILE A 317 -34.27 15.27 -1.94
C ILE A 317 -34.08 16.09 -0.65
N ALA A 318 -34.89 17.16 -0.54
CA ALA A 318 -35.37 17.68 0.73
C ALA A 318 -36.88 17.98 0.58
N ALA A 319 -37.70 17.22 1.30
CA ALA A 319 -39.14 17.37 1.65
C ALA A 319 -39.72 15.94 1.73
N ALA A 320 -40.37 15.43 2.77
CA ALA A 320 -40.87 15.86 4.08
C ALA A 320 -40.97 14.55 4.93
N GLY A 321 -40.93 14.47 6.26
CA GLY A 321 -41.74 15.15 7.28
C GLY A 321 -42.51 14.11 8.11
N ALA A 322 -41.99 13.79 9.30
CA ALA A 322 -42.58 13.28 10.56
C ALA A 322 -43.76 12.26 10.60
N SER A 323 -43.59 11.18 11.40
CA SER A 323 -44.38 10.75 12.60
C SER A 323 -44.46 9.21 12.77
N ASP A 324 -44.15 8.72 13.98
CA ASP A 324 -44.30 7.31 14.45
C ASP A 324 -45.75 7.05 14.96
N PRO A 325 -46.14 5.83 15.39
CA PRO A 325 -46.20 4.54 14.68
C PRO A 325 -47.57 3.82 14.93
N LEU A 326 -47.96 2.77 14.20
CA LEU A 326 -49.01 1.77 14.56
C LEU A 326 -49.00 0.57 13.55
N PRO A 327 -49.65 -0.59 13.82
CA PRO A 327 -49.05 -1.91 13.70
C PRO A 327 -49.77 -2.82 12.68
N GLU A 328 -49.14 -3.12 11.54
CA GLU A 328 -49.65 -4.11 10.58
C GLU A 328 -48.55 -5.05 10.06
N GLU A 329 -47.53 -5.33 10.88
CA GLU A 329 -46.46 -6.26 10.51
C GLU A 329 -46.76 -7.74 10.83
N LYS A 330 -47.99 -8.05 11.27
CA LYS A 330 -48.44 -9.42 11.60
C LYS A 330 -49.41 -10.06 10.60
N GLU A 331 -49.97 -9.31 9.66
CA GLU A 331 -50.93 -9.88 8.69
C GLU A 331 -50.30 -10.21 7.32
N ALA A 332 -49.18 -9.57 6.95
CA ALA A 332 -48.47 -9.91 5.71
C ALA A 332 -47.56 -11.16 5.82
N GLN A 333 -47.21 -11.59 7.04
CA GLN A 333 -46.38 -12.79 7.27
C GLN A 333 -47.20 -14.09 7.36
N THR A 334 -48.54 -13.99 7.33
CA THR A 334 -49.43 -15.15 7.50
C THR A 334 -49.93 -15.73 6.16
N ALA A 335 -49.83 -14.98 5.05
CA ALA A 335 -50.30 -15.43 3.73
C ALA A 335 -49.28 -16.26 2.93
N VAL A 336 -47.98 -16.21 3.27
CA VAL A 336 -46.93 -16.96 2.53
C VAL A 336 -46.65 -18.34 3.16
N ARG A 337 -47.17 -18.61 4.37
CA ARG A 337 -46.90 -19.84 5.13
C ARG A 337 -47.96 -20.95 4.92
N GLU A 338 -49.06 -20.67 4.23
CA GLU A 338 -50.10 -21.67 3.91
C GLU A 338 -49.93 -22.35 2.54
N LEU A 339 -49.04 -21.86 1.67
CA LEU A 339 -48.83 -22.41 0.31
C LEU A 339 -47.75 -23.50 0.19
N LEU A 340 -47.15 -23.94 1.31
CA LEU A 340 -46.07 -24.94 1.31
C LEU A 340 -46.23 -25.99 2.43
N LYS A 341 -47.37 -26.67 2.49
CA LYS A 341 -47.47 -27.96 3.20
C LYS A 341 -47.43 -29.12 2.20
N PRO A 342 -46.54 -30.12 2.38
CA PRO A 342 -46.51 -31.32 1.57
C PRO A 342 -47.60 -32.30 2.03
N THR A 343 -48.33 -32.89 1.08
CA THR A 343 -49.17 -34.06 1.28
C THR A 343 -48.36 -35.33 0.98
N ASP A 344 -48.32 -36.24 1.94
CA ASP A 344 -47.68 -37.55 1.83
C ASP A 344 -48.61 -38.60 2.45
N ALA A 345 -48.93 -39.67 1.70
CA ALA A 345 -49.29 -41.02 2.15
C ALA A 345 -49.88 -41.83 0.96
N SER A 346 -49.16 -42.87 0.48
CA SER A 346 -49.33 -44.32 0.80
C SER A 346 -50.53 -44.97 0.08
N ARG A 347 -50.54 -46.19 -0.50
CA ARG A 347 -49.65 -47.37 -0.49
C ARG A 347 -50.23 -48.44 -1.46
N GLU A 348 -49.33 -49.12 -2.19
CA GLU A 348 -49.21 -50.58 -2.41
C GLU A 348 -50.39 -51.49 -2.87
N THR A 349 -50.10 -52.37 -3.86
CA THR A 349 -50.16 -53.87 -3.84
C THR A 349 -49.62 -54.40 -5.21
N GLU A 350 -48.40 -54.94 -5.34
CA GLU A 350 -47.98 -56.37 -5.45
C GLU A 350 -48.63 -57.21 -6.60
N LEU A 351 -47.92 -57.88 -7.54
CA LEU A 351 -47.23 -59.20 -7.41
C LEU A 351 -46.36 -59.61 -8.66
N ARG A 352 -45.04 -59.86 -8.43
CA ARG A 352 -44.17 -61.05 -8.70
C ARG A 352 -43.96 -61.78 -10.08
N PRO A 353 -42.84 -62.58 -10.24
CA PRO A 353 -41.94 -62.64 -11.43
C PRO A 353 -41.73 -64.04 -12.06
N LEU A 354 -40.80 -64.20 -13.04
CA LEU A 354 -40.09 -65.46 -13.36
C LEU A 354 -38.69 -65.24 -14.02
N ARG A 355 -37.70 -66.08 -13.61
CA ARG A 355 -36.31 -66.27 -14.12
C ARG A 355 -36.27 -67.39 -15.19
N VAL A 356 -35.20 -67.50 -16.02
CA VAL A 356 -34.22 -68.64 -16.11
C VAL A 356 -32.94 -68.24 -16.95
N PRO A 357 -31.87 -69.06 -17.19
CA PRO A 357 -30.45 -68.77 -16.82
C PRO A 357 -29.46 -68.75 -18.06
N PRO A 358 -28.10 -68.71 -17.90
CA PRO A 358 -27.17 -68.42 -18.99
C PRO A 358 -26.42 -69.65 -19.58
N PRO A 359 -25.82 -69.57 -20.79
CA PRO A 359 -24.82 -70.54 -21.27
C PRO A 359 -23.38 -69.98 -21.49
N PRO A 360 -22.34 -70.84 -21.60
CA PRO A 360 -20.90 -70.50 -21.68
C PRO A 360 -20.29 -70.58 -23.13
N PRO A 361 -18.98 -70.28 -23.37
CA PRO A 361 -18.50 -69.57 -24.58
C PRO A 361 -17.75 -70.43 -25.64
N PRO A 362 -17.42 -69.85 -26.82
CA PRO A 362 -16.18 -70.22 -27.53
C PRO A 362 -15.28 -69.04 -27.99
N ARG A 363 -14.03 -69.41 -28.26
CA ARG A 363 -12.79 -68.63 -28.43
C ARG A 363 -12.60 -67.90 -29.77
N ALA A 364 -11.88 -66.77 -29.66
CA ALA A 364 -10.92 -66.06 -30.55
C ALA A 364 -10.79 -66.40 -32.06
N ALA A 365 -10.84 -65.32 -32.88
CA ALA A 365 -9.96 -65.12 -34.04
C ALA A 365 -9.71 -63.61 -34.26
N ASN A 366 -8.46 -63.26 -34.56
CA ASN A 366 -7.87 -61.92 -34.56
C ASN A 366 -8.42 -60.96 -35.63
N GLU A 367 -8.79 -59.75 -35.22
CA GLU A 367 -8.47 -58.54 -35.99
C GLU A 367 -7.43 -57.74 -35.20
N ALA A 368 -6.25 -57.59 -35.77
CA ALA A 368 -5.16 -56.81 -35.21
C ALA A 368 -5.55 -55.32 -35.14
N LYS A 369 -6.19 -54.91 -34.04
CA LYS A 369 -6.15 -53.50 -33.62
C LYS A 369 -4.73 -53.24 -33.14
N GLY A 370 -3.98 -52.48 -33.93
CA GLY A 370 -2.68 -51.93 -33.51
C GLY A 370 -2.78 -51.25 -32.15
N PRO A 371 -1.64 -51.04 -31.46
CA PRO A 371 -1.63 -50.46 -30.12
C PRO A 371 -2.47 -49.18 -30.09
N VAL A 372 -3.55 -49.20 -29.31
CA VAL A 372 -4.33 -47.99 -29.04
C VAL A 372 -3.49 -47.15 -28.09
N PHE A 373 -2.74 -46.21 -28.65
CA PHE A 373 -2.06 -45.19 -27.86
C PHE A 373 -3.12 -44.25 -27.27
N LYS A 374 -3.44 -44.40 -25.99
CA LYS A 374 -4.13 -43.35 -25.23
C LYS A 374 -3.15 -42.20 -25.03
N VAL A 375 -3.20 -41.21 -25.91
CA VAL A 375 -2.50 -39.94 -25.71
C VAL A 375 -3.36 -39.09 -24.78
N GLU A 376 -2.96 -38.97 -23.52
CA GLU A 376 -3.53 -37.96 -22.62
C GLU A 376 -3.02 -36.58 -23.03
N SER A 377 -3.72 -35.91 -23.94
CA SER A 377 -3.41 -34.53 -24.31
C SER A 377 -4.02 -33.56 -23.29
N ARG A 378 -3.20 -32.75 -22.62
CA ARG A 378 -3.65 -31.81 -21.57
C ARG A 378 -3.72 -30.40 -22.12
N PHE A 379 -4.91 -29.82 -22.13
CA PHE A 379 -5.14 -28.51 -22.72
C PHE A 379 -4.95 -27.39 -21.68
N VAL A 380 -4.15 -26.37 -22.00
CA VAL A 380 -3.91 -25.22 -21.13
C VAL A 380 -4.36 -23.95 -21.82
N GLU A 381 -5.27 -23.24 -21.18
CA GLU A 381 -5.81 -21.95 -21.62
C GLU A 381 -5.08 -20.79 -20.92
N VAL A 382 -4.53 -19.85 -21.68
CA VAL A 382 -3.79 -18.69 -21.19
C VAL A 382 -4.51 -17.42 -21.63
N PRO A 383 -5.27 -16.77 -20.74
CA PRO A 383 -5.81 -15.45 -21.02
C PRO A 383 -4.66 -14.44 -21.06
N VAL A 384 -4.67 -13.59 -22.07
CA VAL A 384 -3.67 -12.57 -22.34
C VAL A 384 -4.35 -11.22 -22.50
N VAL A 385 -3.76 -10.23 -21.84
CA VAL A 385 -4.10 -8.83 -21.94
C VAL A 385 -2.93 -8.10 -22.54
N LEU A 386 -3.20 -7.14 -23.41
CA LEU A 386 -2.17 -6.28 -23.99
C LEU A 386 -2.35 -4.84 -23.56
N GLU A 387 -1.23 -4.19 -23.28
CA GLU A 387 -1.17 -2.78 -22.91
C GLU A 387 -0.46 -2.01 -24.02
N SER A 388 -1.17 -1.08 -24.64
CA SER A 388 -0.64 -0.17 -25.66
C SER A 388 0.16 0.94 -24.99
N SER A 389 1.35 1.25 -25.52
CA SER A 389 2.13 2.40 -25.06
C SER A 389 1.55 3.76 -25.46
N SER A 390 0.42 3.81 -26.18
CA SER A 390 -0.11 5.04 -26.81
C SER A 390 -1.60 5.31 -26.57
N ASP A 391 -2.25 4.60 -25.64
CA ASP A 391 -3.72 4.62 -25.39
C ASP A 391 -4.61 4.33 -26.63
N LYS A 392 -4.00 4.06 -27.78
CA LYS A 392 -4.67 3.63 -29.02
C LYS A 392 -4.90 2.12 -29.01
N GLU A 393 -6.05 1.70 -29.53
CA GLU A 393 -6.38 0.28 -29.72
C GLU A 393 -5.28 -0.43 -30.54
N ILE A 394 -4.87 -1.61 -30.06
CA ILE A 394 -3.89 -2.45 -30.75
C ILE A 394 -4.62 -3.15 -31.91
N PRO A 395 -4.08 -3.12 -33.15
CA PRO A 395 -4.74 -3.61 -34.36
C PRO A 395 -5.09 -5.11 -34.31
N ALA A 396 -5.78 -5.63 -35.33
CA ALA A 396 -6.21 -7.03 -35.41
C ALA A 396 -5.03 -8.02 -35.26
N LEU A 397 -4.88 -8.57 -34.06
CA LEU A 397 -3.84 -9.54 -33.73
C LEU A 397 -4.22 -10.97 -34.12
N SER A 398 -3.18 -11.77 -34.36
CA SER A 398 -3.24 -13.19 -34.69
C SER A 398 -2.37 -14.01 -33.73
N GLU A 399 -2.40 -15.35 -33.80
CA GLU A 399 -1.52 -16.14 -32.93
C GLU A 399 -0.03 -15.91 -33.20
N LYS A 400 0.33 -15.50 -34.42
CA LYS A 400 1.73 -15.31 -34.85
C LYS A 400 2.42 -14.18 -34.09
N ASP A 401 1.64 -13.28 -33.50
CA ASP A 401 2.13 -12.16 -32.70
C ASP A 401 2.55 -12.58 -31.29
N PHE A 402 2.33 -13.85 -30.92
CA PHE A 402 2.60 -14.38 -29.59
C PHE A 402 3.54 -15.59 -29.62
N ARG A 403 4.31 -15.75 -28.55
CA ARG A 403 5.03 -16.97 -28.22
C ARG A 403 4.68 -17.37 -26.79
N VAL A 404 4.37 -18.64 -26.59
CA VAL A 404 4.04 -19.21 -25.27
C VAL A 404 5.13 -20.19 -24.86
N TYR A 405 5.65 -20.03 -23.65
CA TYR A 405 6.64 -20.92 -23.05
C TYR A 405 6.04 -21.58 -21.81
N GLU A 406 6.20 -22.89 -21.70
CA GLU A 406 5.88 -23.69 -20.52
C GLU A 406 7.18 -24.24 -19.92
N ASP A 407 7.50 -23.85 -18.69
CA ASP A 407 8.79 -24.15 -18.03
C ASP A 407 9.99 -23.88 -18.95
N ASP A 408 9.97 -22.70 -19.57
CA ASP A 408 10.94 -22.20 -20.57
C ASP A 408 11.00 -22.96 -21.91
N ALA A 409 10.23 -24.04 -22.07
CA ALA A 409 10.08 -24.71 -23.37
C ALA A 409 8.99 -24.03 -24.22
N LEU A 410 9.33 -23.67 -25.47
CA LEU A 410 8.38 -23.11 -26.42
C LEU A 410 7.25 -24.13 -26.72
N ARG A 411 6.01 -23.62 -26.78
CA ARG A 411 4.81 -24.40 -27.08
C ARG A 411 4.10 -23.83 -28.31
N ASP A 412 3.62 -24.74 -29.15
CA ASP A 412 2.77 -24.40 -30.27
C ASP A 412 1.40 -23.95 -29.76
N ILE A 413 0.94 -22.82 -30.27
CA ILE A 413 -0.38 -22.28 -29.98
C ILE A 413 -1.39 -23.12 -30.77
N ALA A 414 -2.17 -23.94 -30.07
CA ALA A 414 -3.20 -24.79 -30.63
C ALA A 414 -4.46 -24.01 -31.04
N PHE A 415 -4.79 -22.93 -30.32
CA PHE A 415 -5.80 -21.96 -30.78
C PHE A 415 -5.52 -20.55 -30.30
N PHE A 416 -6.10 -19.60 -31.04
CA PHE A 416 -6.19 -18.19 -30.65
C PHE A 416 -7.65 -17.73 -30.79
N SER A 417 -8.19 -17.14 -29.72
CA SER A 417 -9.54 -16.57 -29.73
C SER A 417 -9.52 -15.16 -29.17
N ARG A 418 -10.27 -14.26 -29.82
CA ARG A 418 -10.61 -12.97 -29.23
C ARG A 418 -11.82 -13.11 -28.32
N GLU A 419 -12.75 -14.04 -28.57
CA GLU A 419 -14.02 -14.16 -27.84
C GLU A 419 -13.88 -14.95 -26.52
N ALA A 420 -14.60 -14.48 -25.48
CA ALA A 420 -14.58 -15.03 -24.13
C ALA A 420 -15.67 -16.06 -23.83
N GLY A 421 -16.51 -16.41 -24.80
CA GLY A 421 -17.56 -17.41 -24.62
C GLY A 421 -16.95 -18.80 -24.52
N THR A 422 -17.05 -19.43 -23.35
CA THR A 422 -16.49 -20.76 -23.13
C THR A 422 -17.12 -21.88 -23.94
N ALA A 423 -18.36 -21.74 -24.40
CA ALA A 423 -18.94 -22.69 -25.36
C ALA A 423 -18.09 -22.73 -26.64
N LYS A 424 -17.64 -21.54 -27.09
CA LYS A 424 -16.74 -21.38 -28.23
C LYS A 424 -15.33 -21.90 -27.91
N ILE A 425 -14.79 -21.60 -26.73
CA ILE A 425 -13.48 -22.09 -26.27
C ILE A 425 -13.48 -23.62 -26.14
N SER A 426 -14.58 -24.21 -25.66
CA SER A 426 -14.76 -25.65 -25.53
C SER A 426 -14.82 -26.32 -26.90
N GLN A 427 -15.55 -25.74 -27.87
CA GLN A 427 -15.54 -26.19 -29.26
C GLN A 427 -14.14 -26.09 -29.91
N LEU A 428 -13.41 -24.98 -29.65
CA LEU A 428 -12.03 -24.81 -30.14
C LEU A 428 -11.08 -25.84 -29.53
N ARG A 429 -11.23 -26.12 -28.22
CA ARG A 429 -10.49 -27.17 -27.52
C ARG A 429 -10.77 -28.54 -28.11
N GLU A 430 -12.03 -28.89 -28.35
CA GLU A 430 -12.40 -30.18 -28.96
C GLU A 430 -11.82 -30.33 -30.37
N LYS A 431 -11.93 -29.30 -31.21
CA LYS A 431 -11.33 -29.30 -32.55
C LYS A 431 -9.82 -29.42 -32.52
N ALA A 432 -9.16 -28.71 -31.59
CA ALA A 432 -7.72 -28.82 -31.40
C ALA A 432 -7.31 -30.24 -30.98
N MET A 433 -8.03 -30.86 -30.04
CA MET A 433 -7.77 -32.24 -29.62
C MET A 433 -8.02 -33.26 -30.74
N GLN A 434 -9.06 -33.07 -31.55
CA GLN A 434 -9.34 -33.94 -32.70
C GLN A 434 -8.23 -33.90 -33.76
N LYS A 435 -7.70 -32.71 -34.06
CA LYS A 435 -6.61 -32.53 -35.04
C LYS A 435 -5.32 -33.24 -34.61
N VAL A 436 -5.01 -33.18 -33.32
CA VAL A 436 -3.86 -33.86 -32.69
C VAL A 436 -4.03 -35.38 -32.71
N ASN A 437 -5.22 -35.86 -32.33
CA ASN A 437 -5.52 -37.29 -32.34
C ASN A 437 -5.58 -37.88 -33.77
N GLY A 438 -5.88 -37.06 -34.78
CA GLY A 438 -5.87 -37.41 -36.20
C GLY A 438 -4.48 -37.38 -36.87
N GLY A 439 -3.40 -37.16 -36.11
CA GLY A 439 -2.02 -37.15 -36.65
C GLY A 439 -1.64 -35.91 -37.47
N GLN A 440 -2.49 -34.89 -37.52
CA GLN A 440 -2.16 -33.61 -38.15
C GLN A 440 -1.52 -32.66 -37.13
N ALA A 441 -0.45 -31.97 -37.54
CA ALA A 441 0.12 -30.89 -36.74
C ALA A 441 -1.00 -29.89 -36.38
N ALA A 442 -1.10 -29.54 -35.10
CA ALA A 442 -2.09 -28.62 -34.57
C ALA A 442 -1.78 -27.19 -35.06
N GLY A 443 -2.04 -26.93 -36.34
CA GLY A 443 -2.04 -25.57 -36.87
C GLY A 443 -3.18 -24.78 -36.21
N PRO A 444 -2.95 -23.51 -35.90
CA PRO A 444 -3.84 -22.71 -35.07
C PRO A 444 -5.21 -22.49 -35.72
N ILE A 445 -6.25 -22.49 -34.90
CA ILE A 445 -7.64 -22.30 -35.31
C ILE A 445 -8.06 -20.87 -34.97
N THR A 446 -8.39 -20.08 -36.00
CA THR A 446 -8.86 -18.69 -35.89
C THR A 446 -10.30 -18.59 -36.41
N LEU A 447 -11.14 -17.78 -35.77
CA LEU A 447 -12.50 -17.47 -36.24
C LEU A 447 -12.57 -15.99 -36.69
N SER A 448 -13.29 -15.70 -37.78
CA SER A 448 -13.56 -14.33 -38.22
C SER A 448 -14.49 -13.63 -37.24
N SER A 449 -14.09 -12.45 -36.78
CA SER A 449 -14.80 -11.63 -35.80
C SER A 449 -15.81 -10.71 -36.48
N ASP A 450 -17.09 -11.10 -36.50
CA ASP A 450 -18.18 -10.23 -36.98
C ASP A 450 -19.24 -9.92 -35.92
N SER A 451 -19.01 -10.23 -34.64
CA SER A 451 -19.98 -9.88 -33.58
C SER A 451 -19.51 -8.68 -32.75
N THR A 452 -20.17 -7.54 -32.97
CA THR A 452 -20.08 -6.28 -32.21
C THR A 452 -20.73 -6.35 -30.82
N GLU A 453 -21.04 -7.54 -30.31
CA GLU A 453 -21.70 -7.70 -29.01
C GLU A 453 -20.70 -7.55 -27.85
N LEU A 454 -20.86 -6.47 -27.08
CA LEU A 454 -20.13 -6.22 -25.85
C LEU A 454 -20.28 -7.40 -24.87
N ARG A 455 -19.14 -8.01 -24.55
CA ARG A 455 -19.03 -9.25 -23.78
C ARG A 455 -19.45 -9.05 -22.32
N LEU A 456 -20.32 -9.94 -21.85
CA LEU A 456 -20.69 -10.07 -20.45
C LEU A 456 -19.45 -10.51 -19.65
N ALA A 457 -18.98 -9.67 -18.73
CA ALA A 457 -17.92 -9.96 -17.78
C ALA A 457 -18.47 -9.73 -16.37
N ARG A 458 -18.07 -10.58 -15.42
CA ARG A 458 -18.48 -10.42 -14.01
C ARG A 458 -17.39 -9.67 -13.26
N TYR A 459 -17.76 -8.58 -12.60
CA TYR A 459 -16.84 -7.75 -11.83
C TYR A 459 -17.21 -7.76 -10.34
N TYR A 460 -16.20 -7.98 -9.51
CA TYR A 460 -16.26 -7.88 -8.06
C TYR A 460 -15.44 -6.66 -7.64
N LEU A 461 -16.12 -5.60 -7.23
CA LEU A 461 -15.49 -4.40 -6.69
C LEU A 461 -15.28 -4.59 -5.20
N VAL A 462 -14.02 -4.62 -4.77
CA VAL A 462 -13.62 -4.82 -3.38
C VAL A 462 -12.99 -3.54 -2.85
N LEU A 463 -13.57 -2.98 -1.80
CA LEU A 463 -13.03 -1.82 -1.10
C LEU A 463 -12.42 -2.27 0.23
N ASP A 464 -11.19 -1.84 0.48
CA ASP A 464 -10.47 -2.18 1.70
C ASP A 464 -10.80 -1.22 2.84
N ASP A 465 -11.76 -1.60 3.67
CA ASP A 465 -12.21 -0.85 4.85
C ASP A 465 -11.44 -1.23 6.13
N LEU A 466 -10.48 -2.17 6.06
CA LEU A 466 -9.67 -2.60 7.20
C LEU A 466 -8.27 -1.98 7.21
N MET A 467 -7.59 -1.98 6.05
CA MET A 467 -6.18 -1.60 5.92
C MET A 467 -5.95 -0.24 5.26
N SER A 468 -6.97 0.35 4.64
CA SER A 468 -6.86 1.70 4.08
C SER A 468 -7.07 2.75 5.17
N ASP A 469 -6.24 3.79 5.14
CA ASP A 469 -6.46 5.00 5.93
C ASP A 469 -7.74 5.72 5.48
N ILE A 470 -8.24 6.63 6.31
CA ILE A 470 -9.51 7.33 6.08
C ILE A 470 -9.48 8.10 4.76
N ALA A 471 -8.37 8.78 4.43
CA ALA A 471 -8.29 9.60 3.24
C ALA A 471 -8.34 8.73 1.97
N SER A 472 -7.53 7.69 1.92
CA SER A 472 -7.48 6.73 0.81
C SER A 472 -8.81 5.98 0.67
N PHE A 473 -9.45 5.56 1.76
CA PHE A 473 -10.75 4.90 1.72
C PHE A 473 -11.84 5.82 1.16
N LEU A 474 -11.87 7.10 1.55
CA LEU A 474 -12.84 8.06 1.01
C LEU A 474 -12.63 8.31 -0.49
N GLN A 475 -11.39 8.31 -0.97
CA GLN A 475 -11.09 8.36 -2.40
C GLN A 475 -11.57 7.09 -3.11
N ALA A 476 -11.28 5.90 -2.55
CA ALA A 476 -11.73 4.62 -3.06
C ALA A 476 -13.27 4.55 -3.14
N LYS A 477 -13.97 5.06 -2.13
CA LYS A 477 -15.43 5.19 -2.09
C LYS A 477 -15.98 6.10 -3.19
N LYS A 478 -15.36 7.27 -3.43
CA LYS A 478 -15.74 8.17 -4.53
C LYS A 478 -15.55 7.48 -5.88
N ALA A 479 -14.43 6.78 -6.05
CA ALA A 479 -14.14 6.03 -7.27
C ALA A 479 -15.16 4.90 -7.48
N ALA A 480 -15.49 4.14 -6.43
CA ALA A 480 -16.51 3.11 -6.44
C ALA A 480 -17.87 3.65 -6.89
N GLU A 481 -18.29 4.80 -6.38
CA GLU A 481 -19.55 5.42 -6.79
C GLU A 481 -19.57 5.74 -8.29
N LYS A 482 -18.49 6.31 -8.81
CA LYS A 482 -18.35 6.62 -10.25
C LYS A 482 -18.35 5.34 -11.10
N ILE A 483 -17.58 4.32 -10.70
CA ILE A 483 -17.51 3.01 -11.38
C ILE A 483 -18.87 2.35 -11.43
N VAL A 484 -19.59 2.30 -10.30
CA VAL A 484 -20.91 1.69 -10.24
C VAL A 484 -21.88 2.44 -11.13
N ARG A 485 -21.90 3.77 -11.13
CA ARG A 485 -22.78 4.55 -12.05
C ARG A 485 -22.46 4.33 -13.52
N GLU A 486 -21.20 4.17 -13.89
CA GLU A 486 -20.76 4.10 -15.29
C GLU A 486 -20.84 2.67 -15.87
N TYR A 487 -20.52 1.65 -15.07
CA TYR A 487 -20.34 0.26 -15.56
C TYR A 487 -21.42 -0.72 -15.11
N HIS A 488 -22.22 -0.38 -14.09
CA HIS A 488 -23.32 -1.24 -13.66
C HIS A 488 -24.48 -1.23 -14.65
N SER A 489 -25.03 -2.40 -14.96
CA SER A 489 -26.34 -2.50 -15.60
C SER A 489 -27.06 -3.79 -15.15
N PRO A 490 -28.39 -3.90 -15.32
CA PRO A 490 -29.10 -5.14 -15.03
C PRO A 490 -28.58 -6.35 -15.83
N LEU A 491 -28.01 -6.10 -17.01
CA LEU A 491 -27.37 -7.13 -17.85
C LEU A 491 -25.92 -7.45 -17.39
N ARG A 492 -25.28 -6.55 -16.63
CA ARG A 492 -23.92 -6.69 -16.09
C ARG A 492 -23.88 -6.25 -14.63
N PRO A 493 -24.57 -6.98 -13.72
CA PRO A 493 -24.63 -6.56 -12.33
C PRO A 493 -23.25 -6.67 -11.70
N LEU A 494 -22.92 -5.66 -10.89
CA LEU A 494 -21.65 -5.58 -10.18
C LEU A 494 -21.85 -6.19 -8.79
N SER A 495 -20.79 -6.80 -8.27
CA SER A 495 -20.74 -7.16 -6.85
C SER A 495 -19.90 -6.14 -6.11
N LEU A 496 -20.36 -5.65 -4.97
CA LEU A 496 -19.62 -4.78 -4.06
C LEU A 496 -19.31 -5.55 -2.77
N HIS A 497 -18.07 -5.48 -2.32
CA HIS A 497 -17.64 -6.12 -1.08
C HIS A 497 -16.69 -5.22 -0.30
N LEU A 498 -16.88 -5.16 1.02
CA LEU A 498 -15.90 -4.59 1.93
C LEU A 498 -15.05 -5.70 2.54
N THR A 499 -13.75 -5.49 2.70
CA THR A 499 -12.83 -6.50 3.28
C THR A 499 -13.24 -7.00 4.66
N SER A 500 -14.03 -6.25 5.42
CA SER A 500 -14.57 -6.64 6.72
C SER A 500 -15.84 -7.49 6.68
N GLU A 501 -16.47 -7.64 5.51
CA GLU A 501 -17.71 -8.38 5.33
C GLU A 501 -17.46 -9.89 5.16
N GLY A 502 -18.42 -10.72 5.59
CA GLY A 502 -18.37 -12.18 5.42
C GLY A 502 -18.83 -12.65 4.03
N SER A 503 -18.89 -13.96 3.83
CA SER A 503 -19.23 -14.57 2.52
C SER A 503 -20.69 -14.41 2.08
N ALA A 504 -21.59 -13.93 2.94
CA ALA A 504 -23.03 -13.89 2.67
C ALA A 504 -23.47 -12.78 1.68
N ASP A 505 -22.69 -11.70 1.53
CA ASP A 505 -23.11 -10.47 0.83
C ASP A 505 -22.41 -10.20 -0.52
N ILE A 506 -21.78 -11.24 -1.10
CA ILE A 506 -20.92 -11.12 -2.30
C ILE A 506 -21.70 -11.41 -3.60
N ALA A 507 -23.03 -11.57 -3.51
CA ALA A 507 -23.86 -11.79 -4.68
C ALA A 507 -23.91 -10.54 -5.60
N PRO A 508 -23.99 -10.72 -6.92
CA PRO A 508 -24.25 -9.63 -7.84
C PRO A 508 -25.56 -8.95 -7.50
N ASP A 509 -25.52 -7.62 -7.47
CA ASP A 509 -26.69 -6.79 -7.19
C ASP A 509 -27.09 -6.10 -8.50
N ASP A 510 -28.31 -6.31 -8.95
CA ASP A 510 -28.91 -5.69 -10.14
C ASP A 510 -29.57 -4.33 -9.82
N ASN A 511 -29.67 -3.97 -8.54
CA ASN A 511 -30.24 -2.72 -8.09
C ASN A 511 -29.14 -1.67 -7.86
N LEU A 512 -29.04 -0.73 -8.80
CA LEU A 512 -28.09 0.38 -8.76
C LEU A 512 -28.19 1.19 -7.46
N GLU A 513 -29.39 1.57 -7.01
CA GLU A 513 -29.54 2.40 -5.82
C GLU A 513 -29.15 1.66 -4.54
N ARG A 514 -29.41 0.34 -4.46
CA ARG A 514 -28.95 -0.48 -3.32
C ARG A 514 -27.42 -0.53 -3.26
N LEU A 515 -26.74 -0.71 -4.39
CA LEU A 515 -25.28 -0.63 -4.47
C LEU A 515 -24.75 0.75 -4.05
N LEU A 516 -25.35 1.84 -4.56
CA LEU A 516 -24.95 3.19 -4.22
C LEU A 516 -25.18 3.50 -2.74
N GLU A 517 -26.28 3.02 -2.16
CA GLU A 517 -26.57 3.17 -0.73
C GLU A 517 -25.56 2.40 0.13
N ARG A 518 -25.19 1.17 -0.26
CA ARG A 518 -24.12 0.40 0.40
C ARG A 518 -22.78 1.16 0.36
N ILE A 519 -22.40 1.72 -0.79
CA ILE A 519 -21.19 2.56 -0.92
C ILE A 519 -21.29 3.78 0.01
N ARG A 520 -22.41 4.50 0.00
CA ARG A 520 -22.63 5.70 0.83
C ARG A 520 -22.57 5.38 2.33
N LYS A 521 -23.03 4.21 2.77
CA LYS A 521 -22.97 3.75 4.17
C LYS A 521 -21.61 3.18 4.56
N ALA A 522 -20.82 2.69 3.60
CA ALA A 522 -19.49 2.15 3.87
C ALA A 522 -18.57 3.19 4.54
N MET A 523 -17.90 2.77 5.61
CA MET A 523 -16.93 3.53 6.39
C MET A 523 -15.73 2.65 6.71
N PRO A 524 -14.52 3.21 6.79
CA PRO A 524 -13.35 2.44 7.23
C PRO A 524 -13.58 2.01 8.70
N ARG A 525 -13.33 0.73 9.00
CA ARG A 525 -13.48 0.19 10.36
C ARG A 525 -12.33 0.53 11.28
N SER A 526 -11.18 0.85 10.72
CA SER A 526 -10.09 1.42 11.50
C SER A 526 -10.18 2.94 11.51
N SER A 527 -10.30 3.51 12.71
CA SER A 527 -10.15 4.95 12.92
C SER A 527 -8.68 5.37 13.06
N ARG A 528 -7.76 4.42 13.29
CA ARG A 528 -6.31 4.64 13.44
C ARG A 528 -5.59 4.33 12.12
N GLU A 529 -4.54 5.07 11.81
CA GLU A 529 -3.51 4.63 10.85
C GLU A 529 -2.89 3.33 11.39
N LEU A 530 -3.41 2.16 11.02
CA LEU A 530 -2.88 0.85 11.47
C LEU A 530 -1.49 0.53 10.91
N THR A 531 -0.97 1.43 10.08
CA THR A 531 0.34 1.36 9.45
C THR A 531 1.40 2.13 10.24
N SER A 532 1.01 2.89 11.28
CA SER A 532 1.94 3.59 12.18
C SER A 532 1.37 3.78 13.60
N ASN A 533 2.21 3.92 14.62
CA ASN A 533 1.76 4.25 15.99
C ASN A 533 1.80 5.77 16.18
N ASP A 534 0.72 6.47 15.83
CA ASP A 534 0.56 7.95 15.91
C ASP A 534 1.63 8.72 15.12
N ASN A 535 2.08 8.13 14.03
CA ASN A 535 3.23 8.54 13.24
C ASN A 535 4.57 8.55 14.00
N ILE A 536 4.85 7.60 14.90
CA ILE A 536 6.18 7.49 15.54
C ILE A 536 6.97 6.29 15.02
N ILE A 537 6.28 5.17 14.78
CA ILE A 537 6.86 3.91 14.29
C ILE A 537 5.93 3.38 13.22
N SER A 538 6.44 3.14 12.01
CA SER A 538 5.69 2.42 10.98
C SER A 538 5.63 0.92 11.27
N VAL A 539 4.66 0.18 10.72
CA VAL A 539 4.65 -1.29 10.79
C VAL A 539 5.92 -1.90 10.21
N TYR A 540 6.47 -1.28 9.15
CA TYR A 540 7.75 -1.67 8.56
C TYR A 540 8.92 -1.49 9.55
N GLU A 541 8.98 -0.37 10.26
CA GLU A 541 10.02 -0.13 11.27
C GLU A 541 9.83 -1.00 12.51
N ALA A 542 8.60 -1.18 12.98
CA ALA A 542 8.30 -2.10 14.08
C ALA A 542 8.77 -3.52 13.73
N TYR A 543 8.63 -3.90 12.46
CA TYR A 543 9.14 -5.15 11.94
C TYR A 543 10.68 -5.23 11.95
N LEU A 544 11.37 -4.15 11.54
CA LEU A 544 12.84 -4.06 11.64
C LEU A 544 13.31 -4.13 13.10
N ILE A 545 12.62 -3.43 14.01
CA ILE A 545 12.91 -3.41 15.45
C ILE A 545 12.76 -4.81 16.06
N GLU A 546 11.69 -5.53 15.75
CA GLU A 546 11.48 -6.92 16.22
C GLU A 546 12.61 -7.85 15.75
N ARG A 547 13.20 -7.57 14.59
CA ARG A 547 14.35 -8.30 14.04
C ARG A 547 15.71 -7.92 14.64
N GLY A 548 15.74 -6.95 15.54
CA GLY A 548 16.99 -6.45 16.13
C GLY A 548 17.72 -5.44 15.25
N ASP A 549 17.02 -4.77 14.32
CA ASP A 549 17.59 -3.62 13.61
C ASP A 549 17.79 -2.45 14.58
N SER A 550 19.04 -2.25 15.00
CA SER A 550 19.39 -1.20 15.95
C SER A 550 19.19 0.21 15.39
N GLN A 551 19.28 0.40 14.07
CA GLN A 551 19.13 1.72 13.46
C GLN A 551 17.64 2.13 13.46
N ALA A 552 16.75 1.20 13.13
CA ALA A 552 15.31 1.43 13.23
C ALA A 552 14.86 1.69 14.67
N ALA A 553 15.41 0.94 15.65
CA ALA A 553 15.12 1.14 17.08
C ALA A 553 15.54 2.54 17.56
N LYS A 554 16.80 2.91 17.30
CA LYS A 554 17.34 4.22 17.69
C LYS A 554 16.62 5.39 17.02
N LEU A 555 16.19 5.23 15.78
CA LEU A 555 15.41 6.26 15.08
C LEU A 555 14.03 6.43 15.71
N ALA A 556 13.37 5.31 16.05
CA ALA A 556 12.09 5.32 16.74
C ALA A 556 12.19 5.94 18.15
N GLU A 557 13.28 5.67 18.88
CA GLU A 557 13.56 6.31 20.18
C GLU A 557 13.66 7.84 20.07
N LEU A 558 14.41 8.36 19.10
CA LEU A 558 14.54 9.81 18.88
C LEU A 558 13.19 10.44 18.55
N ARG A 559 12.40 9.82 17.66
CA ARG A 559 11.06 10.33 17.29
C ARG A 559 10.07 10.23 18.44
N TYR A 560 10.13 9.15 19.23
CA TYR A 560 9.29 8.99 20.41
C TYR A 560 9.62 10.07 21.45
N ALA A 561 10.90 10.25 21.78
CA ALA A 561 11.34 11.28 22.70
C ALA A 561 10.96 12.70 22.23
N ALA A 562 11.10 12.99 20.93
CA ALA A 562 10.63 14.24 20.34
C ALA A 562 9.12 14.43 20.50
N SER A 563 8.33 13.37 20.29
CA SER A 563 6.86 13.42 20.38
C SER A 563 6.35 13.75 21.79
N ILE A 564 7.09 13.35 22.83
CA ILE A 564 6.76 13.63 24.23
C ILE A 564 7.56 14.81 24.80
N PHE A 565 8.35 15.50 23.97
CA PHE A 565 9.18 16.64 24.35
C PHE A 565 10.14 16.34 25.51
N VAL A 566 10.92 15.27 25.38
CA VAL A 566 11.91 14.84 26.37
C VAL A 566 13.32 14.97 25.80
N GLN A 567 14.24 15.48 26.62
CA GLN A 567 15.63 15.56 26.22
C GLN A 567 16.20 14.14 26.12
N TYR A 568 16.69 13.77 24.95
CA TYR A 568 17.19 12.43 24.69
C TYR A 568 18.27 12.45 23.61
N LYS A 569 19.26 11.58 23.78
CA LYS A 569 20.39 11.45 22.88
C LYS A 569 20.79 9.98 22.76
N ASN A 570 21.03 9.54 21.53
CA ASN A 570 21.62 8.25 21.23
C ASN A 570 22.63 8.40 20.07
N ASP A 571 23.18 7.30 19.59
CA ASP A 571 24.23 7.33 18.56
C ASP A 571 23.75 7.85 17.19
N LEU A 572 22.43 7.91 16.96
CA LEU A 572 21.87 8.45 15.72
C LEU A 572 21.61 9.95 15.78
N GLY A 573 21.51 10.56 16.95
CA GLY A 573 21.13 11.96 17.05
C GLY A 573 20.66 12.37 18.43
N GLU A 574 20.03 13.54 18.48
CA GLU A 574 19.57 14.10 19.74
C GLU A 574 18.32 14.97 19.56
N VAL A 575 17.51 15.02 20.61
CA VAL A 575 16.31 15.84 20.70
C VAL A 575 16.31 16.63 22.01
N ASP A 576 15.83 17.88 21.96
CA ASP A 576 15.66 18.75 23.13
C ASP A 576 14.30 18.50 23.79
N GLY A 577 14.23 18.71 25.10
CA GLY A 577 12.99 18.58 25.85
C GLY A 577 13.19 18.70 27.35
N GLN A 578 12.19 18.26 28.11
CA GLN A 578 12.28 18.18 29.56
C GLN A 578 13.19 17.03 30.00
N THR A 579 13.91 17.24 31.10
CA THR A 579 14.71 16.21 31.78
C THR A 579 13.85 15.41 32.75
N GLY A 580 14.26 14.18 33.07
CA GLY A 580 13.63 13.36 34.13
C GLY A 580 13.01 12.03 33.68
N ILE A 581 13.05 11.70 32.38
CA ILE A 581 12.74 10.35 31.89
C ILE A 581 14.05 9.62 31.60
N SER A 582 14.21 8.39 32.11
CA SER A 582 15.40 7.60 31.83
C SER A 582 15.40 7.05 30.39
N PRO A 583 16.57 6.91 29.74
CA PRO A 583 16.71 6.27 28.43
C PRO A 583 16.01 4.91 28.34
N GLU A 584 16.13 4.08 29.39
CA GLU A 584 15.52 2.75 29.47
C GLU A 584 13.98 2.79 29.33
N VAL A 585 13.32 3.84 29.81
CA VAL A 585 11.85 3.97 29.67
C VAL A 585 11.49 4.23 28.21
N ILE A 586 12.27 5.05 27.49
CA ILE A 586 12.08 5.34 26.07
C ILE A 586 12.28 4.06 25.25
N GLU A 587 13.39 3.35 25.47
CA GLU A 587 13.72 2.09 24.79
C GLU A 587 12.63 1.02 24.98
N ASN A 588 12.24 0.77 26.24
CA ASN A 588 11.20 -0.21 26.55
C ASN A 588 9.85 0.18 25.95
N THR A 589 9.52 1.47 25.92
CA THR A 589 8.26 1.94 25.33
C THR A 589 8.25 1.76 23.81
N VAL A 590 9.36 2.06 23.13
CA VAL A 590 9.50 1.81 21.68
C VAL A 590 9.34 0.32 21.35
N LEU A 591 9.97 -0.57 22.13
CA LEU A 591 9.84 -2.01 21.95
C LEU A 591 8.41 -2.50 22.19
N ASN A 592 7.75 -2.04 23.26
CA ASN A 592 6.37 -2.41 23.56
C ASN A 592 5.39 -1.89 22.49
N ASN A 593 5.54 -0.63 22.07
CA ASN A 593 4.75 -0.02 21.00
C ASN A 593 4.92 -0.77 19.68
N SER A 594 6.14 -1.23 19.36
CA SER A 594 6.42 -2.00 18.16
C SER A 594 5.71 -3.36 18.19
N ARG A 595 5.79 -4.09 19.31
CA ARG A 595 5.11 -5.39 19.48
C ARG A 595 3.59 -5.26 19.42
N GLN A 596 3.04 -4.23 20.07
CA GLN A 596 1.60 -3.96 20.03
C GLN A 596 1.14 -3.64 18.61
N LEU A 597 1.84 -2.73 17.90
CA LEU A 597 1.52 -2.36 16.53
C LEU A 597 1.52 -3.58 15.59
N LEU A 598 2.53 -4.45 15.72
CA LEU A 598 2.60 -5.68 14.95
C LEU A 598 1.42 -6.61 15.25
N SER A 599 1.09 -6.83 16.53
CA SER A 599 -0.04 -7.67 16.93
C SER A 599 -1.37 -7.17 16.37
N GLU A 600 -1.61 -5.86 16.44
CA GLU A 600 -2.82 -5.23 15.90
C GLU A 600 -2.88 -5.34 14.37
N ASN A 601 -1.76 -5.04 13.69
CA ASN A 601 -1.66 -5.18 12.24
C ASN A 601 -1.91 -6.63 11.78
N PHE A 602 -1.32 -7.64 12.44
CA PHE A 602 -1.52 -9.04 12.07
C PHE A 602 -2.99 -9.48 12.14
N GLY A 603 -3.71 -9.06 13.19
CA GLY A 603 -5.14 -9.37 13.32
C GLY A 603 -5.98 -8.76 12.19
N GLN A 604 -5.62 -7.57 11.72
CA GLN A 604 -6.33 -6.88 10.64
C GLN A 604 -5.99 -7.47 9.26
N VAL A 605 -4.71 -7.75 9.01
CA VAL A 605 -4.26 -8.41 7.77
C VAL A 605 -4.92 -9.77 7.60
N SER A 606 -5.01 -10.56 8.68
CA SER A 606 -5.71 -11.85 8.65
C SER A 606 -7.16 -11.70 8.15
N ARG A 607 -7.89 -10.72 8.71
CA ARG A 607 -9.28 -10.47 8.34
C ARG A 607 -9.42 -9.95 6.91
N ALA A 608 -8.53 -9.06 6.47
CA ALA A 608 -8.54 -8.56 5.10
C ALA A 608 -8.32 -9.70 4.09
N ILE A 609 -7.35 -10.58 4.38
CA ILE A 609 -7.09 -11.80 3.61
C ILE A 609 -8.32 -12.73 3.62
N ASP A 610 -8.96 -12.94 4.77
CA ASP A 610 -10.18 -13.76 4.86
C ASP A 610 -11.35 -13.18 4.03
N GLY A 611 -11.53 -11.86 4.02
CA GLY A 611 -12.50 -11.17 3.16
C GLY A 611 -12.19 -11.37 1.68
N LEU A 612 -10.93 -11.20 1.27
CA LEU A 612 -10.50 -11.50 -0.10
C LEU A 612 -10.75 -12.98 -0.47
N ARG A 613 -10.50 -13.91 0.44
CA ARG A 613 -10.80 -15.34 0.25
C ARG A 613 -12.30 -15.57 0.06
N ALA A 614 -13.15 -14.88 0.80
CA ALA A 614 -14.60 -14.95 0.63
C ALA A 614 -15.02 -14.51 -0.77
N VAL A 615 -14.43 -13.43 -1.31
CA VAL A 615 -14.67 -12.98 -2.69
C VAL A 615 -14.22 -14.02 -3.70
N VAL A 616 -13.03 -14.60 -3.54
CA VAL A 616 -12.54 -15.65 -4.45
C VAL A 616 -13.46 -16.86 -4.44
N ASN A 617 -13.94 -17.29 -3.27
CA ASN A 617 -14.85 -18.42 -3.13
C ASN A 617 -16.22 -18.13 -3.74
N ALA A 618 -16.79 -16.95 -3.49
CA ALA A 618 -18.05 -16.53 -4.10
C ALA A 618 -17.94 -16.45 -5.62
N ALA A 619 -16.85 -15.87 -6.13
CA ALA A 619 -16.57 -15.83 -7.56
C ALA A 619 -16.37 -17.22 -8.15
N ALA A 620 -15.76 -18.16 -7.42
CA ALA A 620 -15.63 -19.55 -7.84
C ALA A 620 -17.00 -20.27 -7.92
N ALA A 621 -17.88 -20.03 -6.94
CA ALA A 621 -19.20 -20.62 -6.83
C ALA A 621 -20.23 -20.05 -7.84
N ASP A 622 -20.00 -18.84 -8.36
CA ASP A 622 -20.81 -18.22 -9.39
C ASP A 622 -20.66 -18.97 -10.74
N ALA A 623 -21.29 -20.14 -10.85
CA ALA A 623 -21.32 -20.98 -12.05
C ALA A 623 -22.38 -20.53 -13.07
N ALA A 624 -23.14 -19.47 -12.76
CA ALA A 624 -24.21 -18.94 -13.59
C ALA A 624 -23.64 -18.14 -14.76
N GLY A 625 -23.15 -18.86 -15.76
CA GLY A 625 -22.67 -18.31 -17.01
C GLY A 625 -21.15 -18.15 -17.03
N ASP A 626 -20.62 -18.53 -18.17
CA ASP A 626 -19.22 -18.87 -18.31
C ASP A 626 -18.49 -17.66 -18.88
N TYR A 627 -18.44 -16.64 -18.03
CA TYR A 627 -17.97 -15.29 -18.30
C TYR A 627 -16.60 -15.05 -17.64
N PRO A 628 -15.76 -14.17 -18.22
CA PRO A 628 -14.54 -13.74 -17.54
C PRO A 628 -14.87 -13.03 -16.22
N LYS A 629 -14.27 -13.50 -15.12
CA LYS A 629 -14.43 -12.96 -13.77
C LYS A 629 -13.23 -12.12 -13.36
N THR A 630 -13.49 -10.91 -12.87
CA THR A 630 -12.44 -9.95 -12.51
C THR A 630 -12.75 -9.33 -11.15
N VAL A 631 -11.76 -9.30 -10.27
CA VAL A 631 -11.77 -8.54 -9.02
C VAL A 631 -11.05 -7.22 -9.24
N ILE A 632 -11.69 -6.12 -8.86
CA ILE A 632 -11.08 -4.80 -8.77
C ILE A 632 -10.94 -4.50 -7.28
N TYR A 633 -9.72 -4.59 -6.78
CA TYR A 633 -9.42 -4.41 -5.36
C TYR A 633 -8.74 -3.06 -5.16
N ILE A 634 -9.41 -2.16 -4.43
CA ILE A 634 -8.91 -0.82 -4.13
C ILE A 634 -8.48 -0.78 -2.66
N SER A 635 -7.19 -0.60 -2.41
CA SER A 635 -6.58 -0.69 -1.08
C SER A 635 -5.33 0.18 -0.99
N SER A 636 -5.05 0.77 0.18
CA SER A 636 -3.74 1.39 0.44
C SER A 636 -2.60 0.38 0.55
N GLY A 637 -2.90 -0.93 0.56
CA GLY A 637 -1.94 -2.00 0.76
C GLY A 637 -1.65 -2.28 2.23
N PHE A 638 -1.09 -3.45 2.49
CA PHE A 638 -0.85 -3.95 3.84
C PHE A 638 0.50 -4.65 3.94
N SER A 639 1.11 -4.60 5.12
CA SER A 639 2.37 -5.29 5.38
C SER A 639 2.09 -6.71 5.86
N ILE A 640 2.74 -7.68 5.23
CA ILE A 640 2.70 -9.09 5.65
C ILE A 640 3.87 -9.41 6.62
N GLY A 641 4.69 -8.41 6.99
CA GLY A 641 5.93 -8.54 7.78
C GLY A 641 6.98 -9.43 7.09
N ARG A 642 8.16 -9.63 7.69
CA ARG A 642 9.09 -10.74 7.35
C ARG A 642 9.30 -11.79 8.48
N GLY A 643 8.48 -11.94 9.52
CA GLY A 643 8.82 -12.69 10.76
C GLY A 643 8.22 -14.09 10.93
N SER A 644 8.24 -14.64 12.15
CA SER A 644 7.65 -15.96 12.47
C SER A 644 6.12 -16.01 12.30
N GLY A 645 5.42 -14.86 12.40
CA GLY A 645 4.01 -14.71 12.01
C GLY A 645 3.76 -14.48 10.51
N ARG A 646 4.83 -14.27 9.72
CA ARG A 646 4.75 -14.07 8.25
C ARG A 646 4.40 -15.35 7.51
N ALA A 647 4.93 -16.49 7.94
CA ALA A 647 4.73 -17.76 7.23
C ALA A 647 3.22 -18.00 7.03
N ASP A 648 2.43 -17.80 8.09
CA ASP A 648 0.99 -18.02 8.06
C ASP A 648 0.30 -17.03 7.09
N MET A 649 0.58 -15.73 7.17
CA MET A 649 -0.07 -14.72 6.33
C MET A 649 0.38 -14.76 4.85
N ALA A 650 1.66 -15.02 4.60
CA ALA A 650 2.17 -15.22 3.24
C ALA A 650 1.57 -16.50 2.62
N VAL A 651 1.45 -17.58 3.39
CA VAL A 651 0.76 -18.80 2.98
C VAL A 651 -0.72 -18.52 2.71
N MET A 652 -1.40 -17.74 3.55
CA MET A 652 -2.79 -17.37 3.29
C MET A 652 -2.94 -16.58 1.99
N LEU A 653 -2.06 -15.62 1.72
CA LEU A 653 -2.06 -14.86 0.47
C LEU A 653 -1.82 -15.77 -0.74
N GLU A 654 -0.83 -16.67 -0.66
CA GLU A 654 -0.54 -17.65 -1.71
C GLU A 654 -1.72 -18.62 -1.94
N ASN A 655 -2.43 -19.01 -0.88
CA ASN A 655 -3.63 -19.83 -0.99
C ASN A 655 -4.76 -19.12 -1.73
N ILE A 656 -4.96 -17.82 -1.49
CA ILE A 656 -5.92 -16.99 -2.23
C ILE A 656 -5.52 -16.89 -3.70
N ILE A 657 -4.24 -16.65 -3.98
CA ILE A 657 -3.70 -16.60 -5.35
C ILE A 657 -3.92 -17.94 -6.06
N ALA A 658 -3.64 -19.06 -5.39
CA ALA A 658 -3.84 -20.40 -5.94
C ALA A 658 -5.33 -20.69 -6.20
N ALA A 659 -6.22 -20.30 -5.29
CA ALA A 659 -7.67 -20.43 -5.46
C ALA A 659 -8.17 -19.57 -6.62
N ALA A 660 -7.72 -18.32 -6.73
CA ALA A 660 -8.06 -17.42 -7.83
C ALA A 660 -7.59 -17.99 -9.19
N LYS A 661 -6.37 -18.51 -9.25
CA LYS A 661 -5.82 -19.19 -10.45
C LYS A 661 -6.67 -20.39 -10.86
N ARG A 662 -7.11 -21.23 -9.91
CA ARG A 662 -7.97 -22.39 -10.18
C ARG A 662 -9.35 -21.97 -10.72
N SER A 663 -9.91 -20.89 -10.18
CA SER A 663 -11.22 -20.36 -10.56
C SER A 663 -11.19 -19.40 -11.76
N LYS A 664 -10.05 -19.31 -12.47
CA LYS A 664 -9.83 -18.38 -13.60
C LYS A 664 -10.15 -16.91 -13.27
N LEU A 665 -9.99 -16.52 -12.00
CA LEU A 665 -10.26 -15.18 -11.50
C LEU A 665 -9.01 -14.31 -11.62
N ARG A 666 -9.18 -13.06 -12.05
CA ARG A 666 -8.09 -12.08 -12.16
C ARG A 666 -8.25 -10.96 -11.15
N PHE A 667 -7.14 -10.54 -10.53
CA PHE A 667 -7.08 -9.36 -9.69
C PHE A 667 -6.50 -8.18 -10.45
N PHE A 668 -7.24 -7.08 -10.51
CA PHE A 668 -6.69 -5.75 -10.74
C PHE A 668 -6.65 -5.04 -9.41
N THR A 669 -5.45 -4.71 -8.94
CA THR A 669 -5.25 -4.05 -7.66
C THR A 669 -4.95 -2.57 -7.90
N ILE A 670 -5.52 -1.70 -7.08
CA ILE A 670 -5.36 -0.25 -7.17
C ILE A 670 -4.87 0.26 -5.83
N ASP A 671 -3.69 0.87 -5.83
CA ASP A 671 -3.15 1.56 -4.65
C ASP A 671 -3.97 2.83 -4.39
N ALA A 672 -4.77 2.80 -3.32
CA ALA A 672 -5.63 3.89 -2.91
C ALA A 672 -4.86 5.08 -2.30
N SER A 673 -3.58 4.89 -1.93
CA SER A 673 -2.74 5.97 -1.38
C SER A 673 -2.26 6.98 -2.43
N GLY A 674 -2.51 6.68 -3.71
CA GLY A 674 -2.35 7.57 -4.84
C GLY A 674 -0.91 8.00 -5.15
N LEU A 675 -0.76 9.23 -5.67
CA LEU A 675 0.53 9.92 -5.74
C LEU A 675 0.88 10.39 -4.32
N SER A 676 1.37 9.47 -3.50
CA SER A 676 2.07 9.86 -2.29
C SER A 676 3.42 10.44 -2.72
N PRO A 677 3.65 11.78 -2.60
CA PRO A 677 5.03 12.24 -2.51
C PRO A 677 5.69 11.43 -1.40
N ASP A 678 6.95 11.03 -1.59
CA ASP A 678 7.77 10.57 -0.47
C ASP A 678 7.48 11.52 0.70
N GLU A 679 6.91 11.02 1.81
CA GLU A 679 6.83 11.81 3.02
C GLU A 679 8.27 12.27 3.25
N PRO A 680 8.64 13.54 2.98
CA PRO A 680 10.06 13.87 2.82
C PRO A 680 10.81 13.74 4.16
N LEU A 681 10.03 13.61 5.24
CA LEU A 681 10.43 13.55 6.62
C LEU A 681 10.25 12.13 7.20
N GLY A 682 9.63 11.19 6.47
CA GLY A 682 9.15 9.93 7.01
C GLY A 682 8.08 10.12 8.11
N ILE A 683 7.58 8.99 8.60
CA ILE A 683 6.67 8.94 9.74
C ILE A 683 7.33 9.63 10.96
N GLY A 684 6.75 10.74 11.43
CA GLY A 684 7.03 11.32 12.75
C GLY A 684 8.10 12.38 12.90
N ALA A 685 8.85 12.70 11.84
CA ALA A 685 9.82 13.79 11.93
C ALA A 685 9.15 15.13 11.62
N SER A 686 9.16 16.05 12.58
CA SER A 686 8.83 17.46 12.34
C SER A 686 9.99 18.17 11.64
N GLY A 687 9.72 19.34 11.05
CA GLY A 687 10.80 20.21 10.55
C GLY A 687 11.83 20.53 11.64
N SER A 688 11.39 20.72 12.90
CA SER A 688 12.29 20.94 14.05
C SER A 688 13.17 19.72 14.38
N PHE A 689 12.66 18.51 14.19
CA PHE A 689 13.44 17.28 14.37
C PHE A 689 14.61 17.20 13.38
N LEU A 690 14.35 17.50 12.10
CA LEU A 690 15.38 17.47 11.06
C LEU A 690 16.38 18.62 11.15
N VAL A 691 15.96 19.81 11.61
CA VAL A 691 16.90 20.92 11.84
C VAL A 691 17.99 20.50 12.84
N ARG A 692 17.63 19.70 13.84
CA ARG A 692 18.55 19.19 14.86
C ARG A 692 19.28 17.92 14.43
N ASN A 693 18.70 17.16 13.49
CA ASN A 693 19.22 15.89 12.99
C ASN A 693 19.26 15.85 11.45
N PRO A 694 20.01 16.76 10.79
CA PRO A 694 19.93 16.94 9.33
C PRO A 694 20.41 15.73 8.54
N HIS A 695 21.33 14.94 9.10
CA HIS A 695 21.85 13.71 8.49
C HIS A 695 20.82 12.57 8.45
N LEU A 696 19.74 12.63 9.23
CA LEU A 696 18.72 11.59 9.25
C LEU A 696 17.73 11.70 8.08
N GLY A 697 17.78 12.77 7.28
CA GLY A 697 16.86 12.97 6.15
C GLY A 697 16.89 11.83 5.12
N SER A 698 18.07 11.32 4.75
CA SER A 698 18.20 10.18 3.83
C SER A 698 17.66 8.88 4.43
N VAL A 699 17.97 8.62 5.71
CA VAL A 699 17.52 7.44 6.45
C VAL A 699 15.99 7.40 6.51
N LEU A 700 15.37 8.52 6.85
CA LEU A 700 13.90 8.65 6.90
C LEU A 700 13.28 8.42 5.51
N ALA A 701 13.90 8.95 4.46
CA ALA A 701 13.44 8.73 3.09
C ALA A 701 13.58 7.25 2.66
N ASP A 702 14.67 6.57 3.04
CA ASP A 702 14.87 5.14 2.79
C ASP A 702 13.82 4.29 3.51
N HIS A 703 13.55 4.59 4.79
CA HIS A 703 12.54 3.91 5.58
C HIS A 703 11.14 4.11 4.99
N ALA A 704 10.80 5.33 4.55
CA ALA A 704 9.54 5.63 3.89
C ALA A 704 9.37 4.86 2.57
N ARG A 705 10.43 4.76 1.76
CA ARG A 705 10.44 3.93 0.54
C ARG A 705 10.26 2.44 0.85
N GLY A 706 10.99 1.94 1.85
CA GLY A 706 10.89 0.55 2.30
C GLY A 706 9.47 0.20 2.76
N TRP A 707 8.88 1.06 3.58
CA TRP A 707 7.50 0.93 4.05
C TRP A 707 6.49 0.90 2.89
N ARG A 708 6.59 1.84 1.94
CA ARG A 708 5.72 1.85 0.76
C ARG A 708 5.84 0.57 -0.05
N SER A 709 7.08 0.18 -0.37
CA SER A 709 7.34 -1.04 -1.14
C SER A 709 6.78 -2.29 -0.44
N ASP A 710 6.89 -2.36 0.87
CA ASP A 710 6.41 -3.50 1.66
C ASP A 710 4.88 -3.62 1.61
N ARG A 711 4.14 -2.50 1.71
CA ARG A 711 2.67 -2.50 1.60
C ARG A 711 2.14 -2.77 0.19
N GLN A 712 2.84 -2.28 -0.83
CA GLN A 712 2.45 -2.46 -2.23
C GLN A 712 2.75 -3.88 -2.74
N SER A 713 3.71 -4.57 -2.12
CA SER A 713 4.13 -5.92 -2.51
C SER A 713 2.96 -6.93 -2.62
N PRO A 714 2.09 -7.11 -1.60
CA PRO A 714 0.94 -8.01 -1.72
C PRO A 714 -0.02 -7.65 -2.86
N LEU A 715 -0.29 -6.35 -3.09
CA LEU A 715 -1.16 -5.90 -4.17
C LEU A 715 -0.57 -6.23 -5.54
N SER A 716 0.73 -5.98 -5.70
CA SER A 716 1.49 -6.32 -6.90
C SER A 716 1.51 -7.83 -7.16
N GLN A 717 1.70 -8.62 -6.11
CA GLN A 717 1.70 -10.08 -6.16
C GLN A 717 0.34 -10.65 -6.59
N LEU A 718 -0.76 -10.22 -5.95
CA LEU A 718 -2.12 -10.66 -6.31
C LEU A 718 -2.42 -10.40 -7.79
N ALA A 719 -2.16 -9.18 -8.27
CA ALA A 719 -2.41 -8.82 -9.66
C ALA A 719 -1.52 -9.60 -10.63
N GLY A 720 -0.21 -9.58 -10.41
CA GLY A 720 0.76 -10.21 -11.30
C GLY A 720 0.64 -11.73 -11.37
N GLU A 721 0.35 -12.40 -10.25
CA GLU A 721 0.19 -13.85 -10.24
C GLU A 721 -1.10 -14.31 -10.93
N THR A 722 -2.17 -13.54 -10.84
CA THR A 722 -3.47 -13.89 -11.45
C THR A 722 -3.60 -13.41 -12.90
N GLY A 723 -2.62 -12.65 -13.41
CA GLY A 723 -2.61 -12.13 -14.78
C GLY A 723 -3.45 -10.87 -14.96
N GLY A 724 -3.70 -10.11 -13.89
CA GLY A 724 -4.21 -8.74 -13.97
C GLY A 724 -3.10 -7.70 -13.81
N ARG A 725 -3.48 -6.47 -13.43
CA ARG A 725 -2.54 -5.32 -13.35
C ARG A 725 -2.59 -4.66 -11.97
N PHE A 726 -1.41 -4.33 -11.45
CA PHE A 726 -1.26 -3.44 -10.31
C PHE A 726 -1.19 -1.99 -10.81
N LEU A 727 -2.15 -1.20 -10.37
CA LEU A 727 -2.31 0.21 -10.70
C LEU A 727 -1.89 1.03 -9.49
N HIS A 728 -0.90 1.89 -9.66
CA HIS A 728 -0.36 2.72 -8.58
C HIS A 728 0.06 4.09 -9.11
N SER A 729 0.46 4.99 -8.20
CA SER A 729 0.97 6.32 -8.55
C SER A 729 -0.04 7.19 -9.34
N THR A 730 -1.32 7.13 -8.95
CA THR A 730 -2.40 7.90 -9.56
C THR A 730 -3.35 8.44 -8.50
N ASN A 731 -3.74 9.72 -8.60
CA ASN A 731 -4.79 10.30 -7.76
C ASN A 731 -6.20 10.18 -8.37
N ASP A 732 -6.32 9.65 -9.60
CA ASP A 732 -7.61 9.35 -10.22
C ASP A 732 -7.88 7.85 -10.19
N LEU A 733 -8.33 7.38 -9.02
CA LEU A 733 -8.66 5.97 -8.79
C LEU A 733 -9.82 5.49 -9.66
N ALA A 734 -10.74 6.39 -10.04
CA ALA A 734 -11.88 6.04 -10.89
C ALA A 734 -11.44 5.80 -12.34
N MET A 735 -10.55 6.65 -12.86
CA MET A 735 -9.93 6.43 -14.16
C MET A 735 -9.09 5.15 -14.16
N ALA A 736 -8.33 4.90 -13.10
CA ALA A 736 -7.54 3.68 -12.95
C ALA A 736 -8.43 2.42 -12.96
N ALA A 737 -9.53 2.44 -12.22
CA ALA A 737 -10.49 1.35 -12.20
C ALA A 737 -11.25 1.19 -13.52
N GLY A 738 -11.66 2.29 -14.16
CA GLY A 738 -12.26 2.26 -15.49
C GLY A 738 -11.29 1.68 -16.52
N ALA A 739 -10.01 2.04 -16.45
CA ALA A 739 -8.96 1.43 -17.27
C ALA A 739 -8.82 -0.06 -16.97
N ALA A 740 -8.87 -0.49 -15.71
CA ALA A 740 -8.88 -1.90 -15.33
C ALA A 740 -10.07 -2.65 -15.97
N MET A 741 -11.28 -2.09 -15.90
CA MET A 741 -12.49 -2.68 -16.48
C MET A 741 -12.43 -2.78 -18.00
N ARG A 742 -12.00 -1.71 -18.69
CA ARG A 742 -11.82 -1.72 -20.15
C ARG A 742 -10.78 -2.74 -20.59
N THR A 743 -9.64 -2.75 -19.90
CA THR A 743 -8.53 -3.68 -20.14
C THR A 743 -8.97 -5.14 -19.91
N ALA A 744 -9.72 -5.39 -18.84
CA ALA A 744 -10.29 -6.71 -18.54
C ALA A 744 -11.28 -7.19 -19.62
N GLY A 745 -11.93 -6.26 -20.33
CA GLY A 745 -12.79 -6.56 -21.49
C GLY A 745 -12.03 -6.90 -22.78
N GLN A 746 -10.79 -6.43 -22.94
CA GLN A 746 -9.91 -6.65 -24.11
C GLN A 746 -9.06 -7.92 -23.95
N LEU A 747 -9.73 -9.05 -23.73
CA LEU A 747 -9.08 -10.33 -23.45
C LEU A 747 -8.82 -11.14 -24.72
N PHE A 748 -7.63 -11.72 -24.84
CA PHE A 748 -7.27 -12.73 -25.83
C PHE A 748 -7.07 -14.08 -25.13
N TYR A 749 -7.48 -15.18 -25.76
CA TYR A 749 -7.25 -16.53 -25.25
C TYR A 749 -6.27 -17.25 -26.16
N LEU A 750 -5.12 -17.58 -25.59
CA LEU A 750 -4.17 -18.51 -26.19
C LEU A 750 -4.41 -19.89 -25.60
N GLY A 751 -4.39 -20.92 -26.42
CA GLY A 751 -4.50 -22.29 -25.96
C GLY A 751 -3.36 -23.13 -26.47
N PHE A 752 -2.74 -23.95 -25.62
CA PHE A 752 -1.68 -24.87 -26.02
C PHE A 752 -1.86 -26.24 -25.37
N LEU A 753 -1.19 -27.24 -25.94
CA LEU A 753 -1.17 -28.59 -25.40
C LEU A 753 0.06 -28.74 -24.51
N SER A 754 -0.17 -28.96 -23.23
CA SER A 754 0.88 -29.24 -22.27
C SER A 754 1.44 -30.65 -22.50
N LYS A 755 2.76 -30.75 -22.35
CA LYS A 755 3.46 -32.04 -22.26
C LYS A 755 3.72 -32.47 -20.83
N GLN A 756 3.29 -31.68 -19.84
CA GLN A 756 3.53 -31.94 -18.42
C GLN A 756 2.58 -33.01 -17.90
N PRO A 757 3.03 -33.87 -16.95
CA PRO A 757 2.17 -34.85 -16.29
C PRO A 757 1.06 -34.15 -15.47
N ALA A 758 -0.09 -34.81 -15.26
CA ALA A 758 -1.12 -34.33 -14.33
C ALA A 758 -0.72 -34.65 -12.88
N ASP A 759 0.36 -34.03 -12.42
CA ASP A 759 1.00 -34.28 -11.12
C ASP A 759 0.52 -33.32 -10.01
N GLY A 760 -0.39 -32.40 -10.34
CA GLY A 760 -0.87 -31.35 -9.44
C GLY A 760 0.18 -30.30 -9.11
N ARG A 761 1.33 -30.28 -9.81
CA ARG A 761 2.39 -29.28 -9.60
C ARG A 761 2.13 -28.02 -10.41
N PHE A 762 2.76 -26.94 -9.96
CA PHE A 762 2.73 -25.66 -10.63
C PHE A 762 3.74 -25.64 -11.78
N HIS A 763 3.29 -25.25 -12.96
CA HIS A 763 4.10 -25.06 -14.16
C HIS A 763 4.08 -23.60 -14.57
N ARG A 764 5.26 -23.05 -14.89
CA ARG A 764 5.42 -21.65 -15.25
C ARG A 764 4.98 -21.43 -16.69
N ILE A 765 4.25 -20.34 -16.91
CA ILE A 765 3.88 -19.83 -18.22
C ILE A 765 4.54 -18.48 -18.40
N ARG A 766 5.19 -18.30 -19.54
CA ARG A 766 5.65 -17.00 -20.01
C ARG A 766 5.09 -16.76 -21.40
N VAL A 767 4.45 -15.61 -21.59
CA VAL A 767 3.96 -15.17 -22.90
C VAL A 767 4.73 -13.93 -23.32
N THR A 768 5.19 -13.92 -24.56
CA THR A 768 5.89 -12.76 -25.15
C THR A 768 5.23 -12.38 -26.47
N THR A 769 5.31 -11.10 -26.82
CA THR A 769 4.89 -10.60 -28.14
C THR A 769 6.07 -9.98 -28.87
N ALA A 770 6.02 -10.00 -30.21
CA ALA A 770 6.99 -9.29 -31.06
C ALA A 770 6.66 -7.79 -31.21
N LEU A 771 5.49 -7.35 -30.74
CA LEU A 771 5.04 -5.97 -30.84
C LEU A 771 5.83 -5.08 -29.86
N GLN A 772 6.68 -4.20 -30.41
CA GLN A 772 7.49 -3.29 -29.60
C GLN A 772 6.65 -2.25 -28.83
N SER A 773 5.44 -1.95 -29.31
CA SER A 773 4.51 -0.98 -28.69
C SER A 773 3.55 -1.58 -27.67
N ALA A 774 3.65 -2.89 -27.39
CA ALA A 774 2.70 -3.58 -26.53
C ALA A 774 3.40 -4.37 -25.41
N ARG A 775 2.93 -4.21 -24.17
CA ARG A 775 3.30 -5.09 -23.06
C ARG A 775 2.26 -6.19 -22.89
N VAL A 776 2.74 -7.40 -22.63
CA VAL A 776 1.90 -8.60 -22.43
C VAL A 776 1.72 -8.84 -20.94
N HIS A 777 0.47 -8.90 -20.51
CA HIS A 777 0.07 -9.32 -19.17
C HIS A 777 -0.64 -10.68 -19.28
N ALA A 778 -0.08 -11.69 -18.65
CA ALA A 778 -0.62 -13.04 -18.63
C ALA A 778 -0.33 -13.68 -17.26
N ARG A 779 -1.14 -14.66 -16.87
CA ARG A 779 -0.86 -15.44 -15.66
C ARG A 779 0.52 -16.10 -15.76
N LYS A 780 1.28 -16.09 -14.66
CA LYS A 780 2.65 -16.63 -14.64
C LYS A 780 2.74 -18.16 -14.64
N GLY A 781 1.61 -18.87 -14.59
CA GLY A 781 1.59 -20.33 -14.57
C GLY A 781 0.24 -20.93 -14.23
N TYR A 782 0.20 -22.25 -14.08
CA TYR A 782 -0.99 -23.04 -13.81
C TYR A 782 -0.64 -24.36 -13.08
N PHE A 783 -1.63 -25.04 -12.51
CA PHE A 783 -1.45 -26.36 -11.92
C PHE A 783 -1.91 -27.46 -12.88
N ALA A 784 -1.07 -28.48 -13.11
CA ALA A 784 -1.38 -29.57 -14.03
C ALA A 784 -2.19 -30.69 -13.34
N GLY A 785 -3.51 -30.70 -13.51
CA GLY A 785 -4.43 -31.71 -12.94
C GLY A 785 -5.78 -31.75 -13.67
N ARG A 786 -6.61 -32.78 -13.44
CA ARG A 786 -7.94 -32.87 -14.05
C ARG A 786 -8.82 -31.71 -13.61
N GLN A 787 -9.22 -30.86 -14.56
CA GLN A 787 -9.95 -29.60 -14.31
C GLN A 787 -11.47 -29.73 -14.13
N ASN A 788 -12.08 -30.92 -14.14
CA ASN A 788 -13.54 -31.08 -14.03
C ASN A 788 -13.92 -32.35 -13.26
N GLU A 789 -13.56 -32.42 -11.99
CA GLU A 789 -14.44 -33.04 -11.00
C GLU A 789 -14.78 -31.93 -10.00
N PRO A 790 -16.06 -31.68 -9.66
CA PRO A 790 -16.30 -31.10 -8.35
C PRO A 790 -15.52 -32.01 -7.41
N GLU A 791 -14.67 -31.48 -6.54
CA GLU A 791 -14.15 -32.31 -5.45
C GLU A 791 -15.39 -32.97 -4.87
N THR A 792 -15.56 -34.28 -5.12
CA THR A 792 -16.41 -35.15 -4.34
C THR A 792 -16.07 -34.73 -2.94
N ARG A 793 -17.01 -34.04 -2.28
CA ARG A 793 -16.91 -33.51 -0.91
C ARG A 793 -15.81 -34.30 -0.25
N ALA A 794 -14.62 -33.72 -0.17
CA ALA A 794 -13.45 -34.47 0.24
C ALA A 794 -13.88 -35.13 1.53
N ASP A 795 -13.97 -36.46 1.46
CA ASP A 795 -14.75 -37.25 2.38
C ASP A 795 -14.26 -36.87 3.77
N THR A 796 -15.06 -36.10 4.50
CA THR A 796 -14.81 -35.68 5.88
C THR A 796 -14.88 -36.88 6.82
N SER A 797 -14.73 -38.09 6.29
CA SER A 797 -14.79 -39.37 6.98
C SER A 797 -13.53 -40.24 6.82
N ALA A 798 -12.43 -39.73 6.26
CA ALA A 798 -11.14 -40.43 6.32
C ALA A 798 -10.30 -39.99 7.53
N SER A 799 -10.78 -40.28 8.75
CA SER A 799 -10.05 -40.44 10.05
C SER A 799 -8.69 -39.74 10.28
N GLY A 800 -8.49 -38.54 9.73
CA GLY A 800 -7.31 -37.70 9.88
C GLY A 800 -7.73 -36.31 10.29
N GLU A 801 -7.06 -35.77 11.29
CA GLU A 801 -7.25 -34.44 11.87
C GLU A 801 -7.24 -33.35 10.77
N ASP A 802 -8.19 -32.39 10.80
CA ASP A 802 -8.26 -31.29 9.81
C ASP A 802 -6.96 -30.48 9.79
N TRP A 803 -6.58 -29.94 8.62
CA TRP A 803 -5.32 -29.20 8.50
C TRP A 803 -5.31 -27.92 9.34
N ASN A 804 -6.48 -27.28 9.54
CA ASN A 804 -6.60 -26.15 10.48
C ASN A 804 -6.28 -26.61 11.91
N THR A 805 -6.79 -27.77 12.33
CA THR A 805 -6.50 -28.34 13.64
C THR A 805 -5.02 -28.72 13.78
N LEU A 806 -4.42 -29.29 12.73
CA LEU A 806 -2.98 -29.57 12.70
C LEU A 806 -2.14 -28.29 12.76
N LEU A 807 -2.57 -27.22 12.08
CA LEU A 807 -1.90 -25.92 12.11
C LEU A 807 -2.08 -25.24 13.47
N GLU A 808 -3.27 -25.27 14.06
CA GLU A 808 -3.53 -24.76 15.40
C GLU A 808 -2.69 -25.52 16.43
N ARG A 809 -2.57 -26.84 16.31
CA ARG A 809 -1.72 -27.65 17.19
C ARG A 809 -0.24 -27.33 16.98
N ALA A 810 0.22 -27.18 15.74
CA ALA A 810 1.59 -26.74 15.46
C ALA A 810 1.86 -25.36 16.07
N ASN A 811 0.92 -24.42 15.96
CA ASN A 811 1.05 -23.06 16.50
C ASN A 811 0.98 -23.05 18.04
N ALA A 812 0.11 -23.86 18.64
CA ALA A 812 0.03 -24.04 20.09
C ALA A 812 1.33 -24.65 20.63
N ALA A 813 1.84 -25.71 19.99
CA ALA A 813 3.09 -26.36 20.36
C ALA A 813 4.28 -25.41 20.21
N ARG A 814 4.28 -24.54 19.19
CA ARG A 814 5.30 -23.50 19.00
C ARG A 814 5.28 -22.47 20.13
N ARG A 815 4.08 -22.02 20.56
CA ARG A 815 3.92 -21.06 21.67
C ARG A 815 4.33 -21.65 23.01
N SER A 816 4.04 -22.92 23.25
CA SER A 816 4.40 -23.62 24.49
C SER A 816 5.85 -24.11 24.51
N GLY A 817 6.59 -24.01 23.40
CA GLY A 817 7.94 -24.55 23.27
C GLY A 817 7.98 -26.07 23.13
N ASP A 818 6.84 -26.74 22.92
CA ASP A 818 6.77 -28.19 22.69
C ASP A 818 7.26 -28.52 21.26
N MET A 819 8.57 -28.66 21.12
CA MET A 819 9.20 -28.99 19.83
C MET A 819 8.80 -30.37 19.31
N LYS A 820 8.41 -31.31 20.19
CA LYS A 820 8.01 -32.67 19.81
C LYS A 820 6.60 -32.68 19.22
N GLY A 821 5.66 -31.97 19.86
CA GLY A 821 4.32 -31.73 19.33
C GLY A 821 4.34 -30.93 18.03
N LEU A 822 5.22 -29.93 17.93
CA LEU A 822 5.43 -29.13 16.73
C LEU A 822 5.92 -30.00 15.56
N ALA A 823 6.96 -30.82 15.77
CA ALA A 823 7.47 -31.73 14.75
C ALA A 823 6.38 -32.72 14.30
N GLY A 824 5.62 -33.30 15.23
CA GLY A 824 4.55 -34.24 14.89
C GLY A 824 3.41 -33.63 14.07
N ALA A 825 2.98 -32.39 14.37
CA ALA A 825 1.99 -31.68 13.58
C ALA A 825 2.53 -31.30 12.19
N LEU A 826 3.77 -30.81 12.12
CA LEU A 826 4.42 -30.45 10.86
C LEU A 826 4.68 -31.68 9.97
N GLU A 827 4.98 -32.85 10.53
CA GLU A 827 5.13 -34.11 9.77
C GLU A 827 3.85 -34.51 9.03
N GLN A 828 2.69 -34.27 9.64
CA GLN A 828 1.40 -34.51 8.98
C GLN A 828 1.13 -33.45 7.91
N LEU A 829 1.45 -32.18 8.20
CA LEU A 829 1.29 -31.08 7.26
C LEU A 829 2.20 -31.22 6.02
N VAL A 830 3.48 -31.61 6.15
CA VAL A 830 4.36 -31.80 4.98
C VAL A 830 3.96 -33.01 4.13
N ARG A 831 3.30 -34.03 4.70
CA ARG A 831 2.73 -35.13 3.91
C ARG A 831 1.55 -34.65 3.07
N ARG A 832 0.74 -33.74 3.60
CA ARG A 832 -0.40 -33.16 2.89
C ARG A 832 -0.01 -32.08 1.90
N PHE A 833 1.06 -31.34 2.20
CA PHE A 833 1.55 -30.19 1.42
C PHE A 833 3.06 -30.32 1.11
N PRO A 834 3.47 -31.31 0.31
CA PRO A 834 4.89 -31.66 0.15
C PRO A 834 5.72 -30.61 -0.62
N ASN A 835 5.10 -29.63 -1.26
CA ASN A 835 5.80 -28.62 -2.06
C ASN A 835 5.95 -27.26 -1.35
N GLN A 836 5.65 -27.17 -0.05
CA GLN A 836 5.80 -25.93 0.73
C GLN A 836 7.14 -25.88 1.46
N ALA A 837 8.09 -25.08 0.96
CA ALA A 837 9.44 -24.97 1.53
C ALA A 837 9.43 -24.62 3.03
N ASP A 838 8.55 -23.71 3.46
CA ASP A 838 8.46 -23.25 4.85
C ASP A 838 8.02 -24.34 5.83
N LEU A 839 7.14 -25.26 5.42
CA LEU A 839 6.74 -26.39 6.27
C LEU A 839 7.92 -27.36 6.47
N TRP A 840 8.70 -27.60 5.41
CA TRP A 840 9.95 -28.37 5.52
C TRP A 840 10.99 -27.61 6.35
N TYR A 841 11.15 -26.30 6.17
CA TYR A 841 12.08 -25.50 6.98
C TYR A 841 11.73 -25.57 8.47
N ASN A 842 10.47 -25.29 8.82
CA ASN A 842 10.00 -25.31 10.20
C ASN A 842 10.09 -26.70 10.82
N LEU A 843 9.79 -27.76 10.05
CA LEU A 843 9.97 -29.13 10.51
C LEU A 843 11.45 -29.45 10.75
N GLY A 844 12.32 -28.91 9.89
CA GLY A 844 13.76 -29.04 9.99
C GLY A 844 14.31 -28.35 11.24
N VAL A 845 13.86 -27.13 11.51
CA VAL A 845 14.17 -26.38 12.74
C VAL A 845 13.65 -27.11 13.98
N ALA A 846 12.43 -27.65 13.95
CA ALA A 846 11.88 -28.42 15.06
C ALA A 846 12.74 -29.65 15.36
N HIS A 847 13.13 -30.43 14.34
CA HIS A 847 14.04 -31.57 14.50
C HIS A 847 15.44 -31.15 14.96
N PHE A 848 15.95 -30.01 14.48
CA PHE A 848 17.25 -29.49 14.91
C PHE A 848 17.24 -29.14 16.41
N ASN A 849 16.19 -28.46 16.88
CA ASN A 849 16.02 -28.10 18.28
C ASN A 849 15.77 -29.32 19.19
N LEU A 850 15.21 -30.40 18.65
CA LEU A 850 15.09 -31.69 19.34
C LEU A 850 16.42 -32.46 19.45
N GLY A 851 17.51 -31.94 18.87
CA GLY A 851 18.81 -32.63 18.81
C GLY A 851 18.89 -33.72 17.73
N ASN A 852 17.85 -33.86 16.90
CA ASN A 852 17.80 -34.84 15.81
C ASN A 852 18.53 -34.30 14.57
N ALA A 853 19.85 -34.07 14.69
CA ALA A 853 20.63 -33.40 13.65
C ALA A 853 20.52 -34.08 12.27
N GLN A 854 20.57 -35.41 12.21
CA GLN A 854 20.43 -36.15 10.95
C GLN A 854 19.05 -35.93 10.30
N ARG A 855 17.98 -35.95 11.09
CA ARG A 855 16.61 -35.74 10.60
C ARG A 855 16.40 -34.31 10.15
N ALA A 856 16.97 -33.35 10.88
CA ALA A 856 16.97 -31.95 10.50
C ALA A 856 17.63 -31.76 9.12
N VAL A 857 18.77 -32.41 8.86
CA VAL A 857 19.42 -32.38 7.53
C VAL A 857 18.48 -32.88 6.44
N ASP A 858 17.88 -34.07 6.58
CA ASP A 858 16.99 -34.65 5.55
C ASP A 858 15.83 -33.71 5.18
N VAL A 859 15.26 -33.06 6.20
CA VAL A 859 14.09 -32.20 6.04
C VAL A 859 14.52 -30.82 5.50
N LEU A 860 15.62 -30.25 6.00
CA LEU A 860 16.16 -28.97 5.54
C LEU A 860 16.73 -29.06 4.13
N GLN A 861 17.25 -30.21 3.69
CA GLN A 861 17.64 -30.42 2.29
C GLN A 861 16.44 -30.32 1.35
N LYS A 862 15.27 -30.84 1.76
CA LYS A 862 14.02 -30.68 0.99
C LYS A 862 13.57 -29.23 0.97
N ALA A 863 13.64 -28.53 2.11
CA ALA A 863 13.34 -27.10 2.19
C ALA A 863 14.25 -26.29 1.25
N PHE A 864 15.56 -26.58 1.27
CA PHE A 864 16.58 -25.90 0.47
C PHE A 864 16.46 -26.22 -1.02
N ALA A 865 16.07 -27.44 -1.38
CA ALA A 865 15.80 -27.81 -2.78
C ALA A 865 14.58 -27.07 -3.35
N LEU A 866 13.55 -26.83 -2.51
CA LEU A 866 12.37 -26.06 -2.89
C LEU A 866 12.65 -24.55 -2.99
N SER A 867 13.54 -24.03 -2.13
CA SER A 867 13.93 -22.61 -2.10
C SER A 867 15.45 -22.42 -1.99
N PRO A 868 16.23 -22.63 -3.07
CA PRO A 868 17.71 -22.57 -3.04
C PRO A 868 18.30 -21.18 -2.82
N GLU A 869 17.48 -20.14 -2.96
CA GLU A 869 17.84 -18.72 -2.77
C GLU A 869 17.59 -18.26 -1.32
N ASP A 870 16.84 -19.04 -0.53
CA ASP A 870 16.51 -18.66 0.85
C ASP A 870 17.72 -18.81 1.77
N ARG A 871 18.29 -17.66 2.14
CA ARG A 871 19.43 -17.53 3.03
C ARG A 871 19.21 -18.24 4.37
N ASN A 872 18.01 -18.14 4.95
CA ASN A 872 17.75 -18.70 6.28
C ASN A 872 17.71 -20.23 6.26
N THR A 873 17.05 -20.81 5.27
CA THR A 873 17.05 -22.26 5.05
C THR A 873 18.46 -22.79 4.81
N GLY A 874 19.25 -22.13 3.97
CA GLY A 874 20.62 -22.55 3.69
C GLY A 874 21.57 -22.44 4.89
N LEU A 875 21.51 -21.35 5.67
CA LEU A 875 22.29 -21.20 6.90
C LEU A 875 21.89 -22.23 7.97
N THR A 876 20.58 -22.50 8.11
CA THR A 876 20.06 -23.49 9.06
C THR A 876 20.44 -24.91 8.64
N LEU A 877 20.39 -25.22 7.34
CA LEU A 877 20.89 -26.48 6.79
C LEU A 877 22.38 -26.66 7.06
N ALA A 878 23.20 -25.63 6.84
CA ALA A 878 24.63 -25.69 7.14
C ALA A 878 24.89 -25.97 8.64
N ARG A 879 24.12 -25.34 9.54
CA ARG A 879 24.19 -25.62 10.99
C ARG A 879 23.78 -27.05 11.33
N ALA A 880 22.70 -27.56 10.72
CA ALA A 880 22.26 -28.93 10.89
C ALA A 880 23.29 -29.94 10.37
N LEU A 881 23.92 -29.66 9.23
CA LEU A 881 25.00 -30.46 8.65
C LEU A 881 26.22 -30.51 9.58
N ILE A 882 26.62 -29.37 10.16
CA ILE A 882 27.72 -29.31 11.14
C ILE A 882 27.38 -30.13 12.39
N ALA A 883 26.16 -29.97 12.93
CA ALA A 883 25.71 -30.71 14.11
C ALA A 883 25.62 -32.23 13.84
N ALA A 884 25.33 -32.62 12.60
CA ALA A 884 25.32 -34.01 12.16
C ALA A 884 26.72 -34.53 11.75
N GLY A 885 27.77 -33.71 11.83
CA GLY A 885 29.15 -34.09 11.53
C GLY A 885 29.59 -33.92 10.07
N TYR A 886 28.71 -33.45 9.17
CA TYR A 886 28.98 -33.26 7.74
C TYR A 886 29.54 -31.87 7.42
N ARG A 887 30.72 -31.54 7.96
CA ARG A 887 31.35 -30.21 7.79
C ARG A 887 31.65 -29.85 6.33
N GLY A 888 32.11 -30.81 5.52
CA GLY A 888 32.37 -30.59 4.10
C GLY A 888 31.11 -30.18 3.32
N ALA A 889 30.00 -30.90 3.52
CA ALA A 889 28.71 -30.58 2.88
C ALA A 889 28.15 -29.22 3.35
N ALA A 890 28.38 -28.84 4.62
CA ALA A 890 28.04 -27.51 5.09
C ALA A 890 28.83 -26.42 4.35
N GLY A 891 30.13 -26.66 4.11
CA GLY A 891 30.99 -25.77 3.32
C GLY A 891 30.48 -25.63 1.88
N GLU A 892 30.18 -26.73 1.20
CA GLU A 892 29.64 -26.73 -0.17
C GLU A 892 28.31 -25.97 -0.26
N THR A 893 27.41 -26.18 0.71
CA THR A 893 26.11 -25.49 0.78
C THR A 893 26.30 -23.97 0.88
N LEU A 894 27.17 -23.52 1.81
CA LEU A 894 27.46 -22.11 1.99
C LEU A 894 28.23 -21.51 0.81
N GLU A 895 29.13 -22.26 0.17
CA GLU A 895 29.86 -21.81 -1.00
C GLU A 895 28.93 -21.60 -2.20
N MET A 896 28.01 -22.53 -2.45
CA MET A 896 26.99 -22.37 -3.49
C MET A 896 26.14 -21.11 -3.25
N MET A 897 25.75 -20.86 -2.00
CA MET A 897 25.02 -19.65 -1.63
C MET A 897 25.87 -18.39 -1.85
N ALA A 898 27.14 -18.40 -1.44
CA ALA A 898 28.06 -17.26 -1.57
C ALA A 898 28.43 -16.96 -3.03
N ARG A 899 28.29 -17.92 -3.94
CA ARG A 899 28.41 -17.68 -5.40
C ARG A 899 27.22 -16.89 -5.94
N ARG A 900 26.01 -17.14 -5.43
CA ARG A 900 24.79 -16.40 -5.82
C ARG A 900 24.69 -15.04 -5.13
N GLN A 901 25.21 -14.94 -3.91
CA GLN A 901 25.17 -13.74 -3.07
C GLN A 901 26.61 -13.29 -2.73
N PRO A 902 27.39 -12.81 -3.72
CA PRO A 902 28.82 -12.57 -3.58
C PRO A 902 29.21 -11.43 -2.62
N HIS A 903 28.24 -10.63 -2.19
CA HIS A 903 28.43 -9.46 -1.31
C HIS A 903 27.83 -9.65 0.09
N ASP A 904 27.30 -10.84 0.43
CA ASP A 904 26.76 -11.12 1.76
C ASP A 904 27.90 -11.41 2.76
N VAL A 905 28.23 -10.41 3.58
CA VAL A 905 29.31 -10.44 4.57
C VAL A 905 29.12 -11.55 5.60
N ASP A 906 27.90 -11.73 6.12
CA ASP A 906 27.60 -12.73 7.15
C ASP A 906 27.71 -14.16 6.60
N LEU A 907 27.29 -14.36 5.36
CA LEU A 907 27.40 -15.64 4.67
C LEU A 907 28.87 -16.02 4.46
N LEU A 908 29.70 -15.06 4.03
CA LEU A 908 31.15 -15.23 3.89
C LEU A 908 31.83 -15.47 5.25
N MET A 909 31.41 -14.78 6.30
CA MET A 909 31.87 -15.02 7.68
C MET A 909 31.57 -16.45 8.14
N ASN A 910 30.34 -16.94 7.90
CA ASN A 910 29.96 -18.30 8.27
C ASN A 910 30.68 -19.37 7.44
N LEU A 911 30.87 -19.15 6.14
CA LEU A 911 31.65 -20.03 5.27
C LEU A 911 33.11 -20.15 5.75
N GLY A 912 33.75 -19.00 6.07
CA GLY A 912 35.10 -19.00 6.61
C GLY A 912 35.22 -19.77 7.93
N ARG A 913 34.23 -19.64 8.83
CA ARG A 913 34.20 -20.40 10.10
C ARG A 913 34.08 -21.90 9.87
N VAL A 914 33.29 -22.31 8.88
CA VAL A 914 33.17 -23.73 8.50
C VAL A 914 34.50 -24.25 7.98
N TYR A 915 35.17 -23.52 7.09
CA TYR A 915 36.51 -23.88 6.63
C TYR A 915 37.55 -23.96 7.76
N GLU A 916 37.53 -23.05 8.74
CA GLU A 916 38.40 -23.16 9.91
C GLU A 916 38.13 -24.42 10.74
N SER A 917 36.85 -24.77 10.91
CA SER A 917 36.43 -25.97 11.65
C SER A 917 36.78 -27.28 10.93
N ASP A 918 36.89 -27.22 9.60
CA ASP A 918 37.28 -28.32 8.72
C ASP A 918 38.80 -28.36 8.46
N ALA A 919 39.57 -27.58 9.22
CA ALA A 919 41.03 -27.42 9.07
C ALA A 919 41.52 -26.89 7.70
N ARG A 920 40.61 -26.37 6.86
CA ARG A 920 40.90 -25.70 5.59
C ARG A 920 41.27 -24.23 5.81
N ILE A 921 42.38 -24.00 6.54
CA ILE A 921 42.74 -22.68 7.05
C ILE A 921 43.03 -21.67 5.93
N GLN A 922 43.61 -22.15 4.82
CA GLN A 922 43.89 -21.31 3.65
C GLN A 922 42.59 -20.79 3.01
N ASP A 923 41.58 -21.65 2.86
CA ASP A 923 40.28 -21.28 2.27
C ASP A 923 39.49 -20.34 3.19
N ALA A 924 39.55 -20.56 4.50
CA ALA A 924 38.98 -19.66 5.48
C ALA A 924 39.57 -18.26 5.37
N TYR A 925 40.91 -18.17 5.34
CA TYR A 925 41.61 -16.91 5.20
C TYR A 925 41.23 -16.18 3.90
N HIS A 926 41.19 -16.87 2.75
CA HIS A 926 40.77 -16.27 1.49
C HIS A 926 39.32 -15.78 1.52
N THR A 927 38.43 -16.55 2.15
CA THR A 927 37.01 -16.18 2.29
C THR A 927 36.84 -14.93 3.14
N TYR A 928 37.55 -14.83 4.27
CA TYR A 928 37.54 -13.64 5.12
C TYR A 928 38.17 -12.43 4.42
N ARG A 929 39.29 -12.62 3.73
CA ARG A 929 39.98 -11.52 3.03
C ARG A 929 39.10 -10.91 1.94
N ARG A 930 38.33 -11.72 1.23
CA ARG A 930 37.36 -11.26 0.22
C ARG A 930 36.37 -10.24 0.78
N ILE A 931 36.05 -10.28 2.07
CA ILE A 931 35.15 -9.31 2.72
C ILE A 931 35.76 -7.90 2.73
N LEU A 932 37.08 -7.79 2.90
CA LEU A 932 37.79 -6.51 2.83
C LEU A 932 37.75 -5.89 1.43
N ASP A 933 37.71 -6.74 0.40
CA ASP A 933 37.68 -6.31 -1.01
C ASP A 933 36.30 -5.79 -1.45
N LEU A 934 35.27 -5.89 -0.61
CA LEU A 934 33.89 -5.46 -0.95
C LEU A 934 33.66 -3.95 -0.86
N GLY A 935 34.60 -3.18 -0.31
CA GLY A 935 34.47 -1.73 -0.14
C GLY A 935 33.42 -1.29 0.92
N LEU A 936 32.90 -2.23 1.70
CA LEU A 936 32.02 -1.99 2.84
C LEU A 936 32.85 -1.81 4.12
N ALA A 937 32.31 -1.09 5.12
CA ALA A 937 32.94 -1.02 6.44
C ALA A 937 32.97 -2.43 7.07
N PRO A 938 34.14 -3.06 7.27
CA PRO A 938 34.19 -4.46 7.70
C PRO A 938 33.82 -4.60 9.18
N PRO A 939 33.08 -5.65 9.57
CA PRO A 939 32.74 -5.88 10.98
C PRO A 939 34.01 -6.13 11.79
N LEU A 940 34.05 -5.62 13.03
CA LEU A 940 35.25 -5.65 13.87
C LEU A 940 35.75 -7.08 14.14
N ASP A 941 34.81 -8.03 14.31
CA ASP A 941 35.10 -9.46 14.47
C ASP A 941 35.89 -10.07 13.31
N LEU A 942 35.78 -9.52 12.09
CA LEU A 942 36.51 -10.00 10.93
C LEU A 942 38.03 -9.92 11.14
N TYR A 943 38.51 -8.84 11.74
CA TYR A 943 39.94 -8.64 11.99
C TYR A 943 40.48 -9.64 13.01
N VAL A 944 39.67 -10.06 13.98
CA VAL A 944 40.03 -11.15 14.91
C VAL A 944 40.17 -12.47 14.15
N LEU A 945 39.21 -12.77 13.25
CA LEU A 945 39.23 -13.99 12.43
C LEU A 945 40.41 -14.00 11.45
N LEU A 946 40.71 -12.87 10.81
CA LEU A 946 41.86 -12.69 9.91
C LEU A 946 43.19 -12.77 10.66
N THR A 947 43.29 -12.18 11.84
CA THR A 947 44.47 -12.29 12.70
C THR A 947 44.73 -13.74 13.06
N ARG A 948 43.71 -14.44 13.58
CA ARG A 948 43.80 -15.85 13.98
C ARG A 948 44.21 -16.74 12.81
N THR A 949 43.54 -16.62 11.67
CA THR A 949 43.84 -17.43 10.48
C THR A 949 45.23 -17.13 9.93
N SER A 950 45.65 -15.86 9.92
CA SER A 950 47.00 -15.43 9.49
C SER A 950 48.09 -15.99 10.39
N VAL A 951 47.91 -15.96 11.72
CA VAL A 951 48.85 -16.59 12.67
C VAL A 951 48.99 -18.08 12.40
N ARG A 952 47.87 -18.80 12.20
CA ARG A 952 47.86 -20.24 11.91
C ARG A 952 48.53 -20.60 10.58
N LEU A 953 48.48 -19.70 9.59
CA LEU A 953 49.18 -19.84 8.30
C LEU A 953 50.64 -19.37 8.34
N GLY A 954 51.14 -18.92 9.49
CA GLY A 954 52.50 -18.38 9.63
C GLY A 954 52.68 -16.97 9.05
N ARG A 955 51.60 -16.29 8.66
CA ARG A 955 51.58 -14.93 8.10
C ARG A 955 51.63 -13.88 9.22
N LYS A 956 52.71 -13.91 9.99
CA LYS A 956 52.83 -13.13 11.24
C LYS A 956 52.82 -11.61 11.04
N VAL A 957 53.39 -11.12 9.93
CA VAL A 957 53.40 -9.68 9.61
C VAL A 957 51.98 -9.19 9.32
N GLU A 958 51.24 -9.92 8.49
CA GLU A 958 49.87 -9.57 8.11
C GLU A 958 48.92 -9.67 9.32
N ALA A 959 49.14 -10.64 10.20
CA ALA A 959 48.44 -10.71 11.49
C ALA A 959 48.69 -9.47 12.37
N GLY A 960 49.90 -8.89 12.36
CA GLY A 960 50.19 -7.64 13.06
C GLY A 960 49.35 -6.47 12.52
N VAL A 961 49.27 -6.33 11.19
CA VAL A 961 48.46 -5.30 10.54
C VAL A 961 46.99 -5.41 10.93
N PHE A 962 46.42 -6.63 10.93
CA PHE A 962 45.04 -6.82 11.33
C PHE A 962 44.77 -6.54 12.82
N ILE A 963 45.76 -6.73 13.70
CA ILE A 963 45.67 -6.33 15.11
C ILE A 963 45.62 -4.81 15.22
N ASP A 964 46.46 -4.10 14.48
CA ASP A 964 46.50 -2.63 14.49
C ASP A 964 45.20 -2.05 13.91
N ASP A 965 44.68 -2.62 12.83
CA ASP A 965 43.37 -2.27 12.26
C ASP A 965 42.22 -2.53 13.25
N TYR A 966 42.25 -3.65 13.95
CA TYR A 966 41.25 -3.98 14.98
C TYR A 966 41.26 -2.96 16.12
N LEU A 967 42.45 -2.62 16.65
CA LEU A 967 42.59 -1.68 17.77
C LEU A 967 42.25 -0.25 17.37
N SER A 968 42.72 0.22 16.21
CA SER A 968 42.43 1.57 15.70
C SER A 968 40.94 1.81 15.43
N ARG A 969 40.17 0.74 15.20
CA ARG A 969 38.72 0.76 15.00
C ARG A 969 37.92 0.56 16.30
N GLY A 970 38.58 0.63 17.46
CA GLY A 970 37.92 0.55 18.77
C GLY A 970 37.79 -0.86 19.35
N GLY A 971 38.55 -1.84 18.82
CA GLY A 971 38.58 -3.20 19.35
C GLY A 971 39.22 -3.33 20.73
N SER A 972 38.75 -4.32 21.51
CA SER A 972 39.27 -4.59 22.85
C SER A 972 40.59 -5.35 22.79
N ALA A 973 41.66 -4.75 23.33
CA ALA A 973 42.97 -5.39 23.40
C ALA A 973 42.92 -6.79 24.02
N GLU A 974 42.07 -7.00 25.04
CA GLU A 974 41.91 -8.29 25.71
C GLU A 974 41.50 -9.43 24.75
N GLN A 975 40.65 -9.14 23.76
CA GLN A 975 40.13 -10.15 22.83
C GLN A 975 41.17 -10.62 21.81
N ILE A 976 42.22 -9.84 21.59
CA ILE A 976 43.25 -10.13 20.57
C ILE A 976 44.65 -10.36 21.15
N GLU A 977 44.84 -10.08 22.43
CA GLU A 977 46.11 -10.20 23.16
C GLU A 977 46.71 -11.62 23.10
N ALA A 978 45.85 -12.64 23.17
CA ALA A 978 46.30 -14.04 23.05
C ALA A 978 47.01 -14.31 21.71
N TRP A 979 46.51 -13.72 20.62
CA TRP A 979 47.11 -13.84 19.29
C TRP A 979 48.32 -12.93 19.13
N ARG A 980 48.25 -11.72 19.70
CA ARG A 980 49.37 -10.76 19.71
C ARG A 980 50.64 -11.36 20.32
N ARG A 981 50.52 -12.11 21.41
CA ARG A 981 51.66 -12.79 22.07
C ARG A 981 52.32 -13.88 21.22
N MET A 982 51.64 -14.39 20.20
CA MET A 982 52.20 -15.39 19.28
C MET A 982 53.04 -14.77 18.15
N LEU A 983 53.05 -13.44 18.05
CA LEU A 983 53.84 -12.69 17.08
C LEU A 983 55.26 -12.42 17.60
N PRO A 984 56.27 -12.29 16.73
CA PRO A 984 57.61 -11.89 17.13
C PRO A 984 57.58 -10.48 17.75
N ALA A 985 58.44 -10.21 18.73
CA ALA A 985 58.48 -8.93 19.44
C ALA A 985 58.65 -7.71 18.51
N GLN A 986 59.29 -7.89 17.34
CA GLN A 986 59.45 -6.86 16.31
C GLN A 986 58.15 -6.50 15.59
N VAL A 987 57.18 -7.41 15.52
CA VAL A 987 55.87 -7.21 14.89
C VAL A 987 54.82 -6.78 15.92
N ALA A 988 54.92 -7.23 17.18
CA ALA A 988 53.98 -6.90 18.24
C ALA A 988 54.07 -5.44 18.76
N ASN A 989 55.19 -4.74 18.49
CA ASN A 989 55.53 -3.42 19.02
C ASN A 989 55.55 -2.29 17.97
N HIS A 990 54.96 -2.48 16.79
CA HIS A 990 54.86 -1.38 15.82
C HIS A 990 53.78 -0.37 16.26
N PRO A 991 54.10 0.92 16.44
CA PRO A 991 53.08 1.95 16.63
C PRO A 991 52.41 2.27 15.29
N ALA A 992 51.08 2.42 15.31
CA ALA A 992 50.27 2.81 14.17
C ALA A 992 50.79 4.12 13.56
N GLY A 993 51.30 4.07 12.32
CA GLY A 993 51.63 5.27 11.55
C GLY A 993 52.87 5.16 10.65
N ASN A 994 52.75 4.52 9.50
CA ASN A 994 53.02 5.11 8.18
C ASN A 994 52.58 4.12 7.08
N PRO A 995 52.06 4.60 5.94
CA PRO A 995 51.27 3.83 4.98
C PRO A 995 52.04 2.70 4.27
#